data_AF-R7SWB7-F1
#
_entry.id   AF-R7SWB7-F1
#
_cell.length_a   1.000
_cell.length_b   1.000
_cell.length_c   1.000
_cell.angle_alpha   90.00
_cell.angle_beta   90.00
_cell.angle_gamma   90.00
#
_symmetry.space_group_name_H-M   'P 1'
#
loop_
_entity.id
_entity.type
_entity.pdbx_description
1 polymer ?
#
loop_
_entity_poly.entity_id
_entity_poly.type
_entity_poly.pdbx_seq_one_letter_code
_entity_poly.pdbx_strand_id
1 'polypeptide(L)'
;MLHFVVSLLIWSALHGSTHAAVTVYGIGGVQNPTGSQSGSPPVSTLGSTEWTSVLGAWNNIQLQAPPLPVPLPPTAFTVSLANQAEYVTNLSIPQRGDFYGFSIEMSVVEQVIGKNSSFIQVPFLNLLATVADRAGSVRVRVGGNSQETATLVGGLPNNSMIEKAASAVVSNSRTVSDLVLRVSKCEFLSTSQAQIPALIFTDELLYLLNNVSHLVSAKWYLGIPMNDTSHLRLQIAEQADAILGDNVLGYQVGNEPDLYATHGSRPPTYGVQDYFNEFGTVIDGLKSDQKITKASTKLVAPSFQGKWKAEDLWATGYLNAYAPAIETISFEHYADNNCAAEFPDGGFGAIKNPQDVFPEYLTHANGQKMVAPYLNSAALAQQFNKEFMMFETNSASCGGFPGVSDSFGSALWAVDYGLQLAYSNFTGAMLHIGGSNVTYNPFTPPPTNISLFQQFTVGPTMYSTLFMAEALGKTNTSRVVDLTTNEFTPVYGIYEHDTLARVALVNFMTEQNGVGSYQATISIGGGLTGEPNATPASVKVKYLTAPSVAEKQQVFWANQTFGPRFQVDGRLIGQEIIKEIPCDQTANTCTIPVPAPGAALVFLSSDAQNNADSVVTQTYSTTSVTNRLATATLFPSAIVQSNGHRGADFPLSGTSQGGETTAKNLPPASLQQTVFIIWARAMMVFG
;
A
#
# COMPACT_ATOMS: atom_id res chain seq x y z
N MET A 1 50.43 1.73 -63.68
CA MET A 1 51.14 3.03 -63.72
C MET A 1 50.72 3.81 -62.47
N LEU A 2 51.55 3.82 -61.41
CA LEU A 2 52.55 4.86 -61.09
C LEU A 2 51.86 6.20 -60.74
N HIS A 3 51.55 6.47 -59.45
CA HIS A 3 52.27 7.32 -58.47
C HIS A 3 52.08 8.86 -58.60
N PHE A 4 52.08 9.54 -57.42
CA PHE A 4 52.13 10.99 -57.07
C PHE A 4 50.78 11.67 -56.75
N VAL A 5 50.56 12.45 -55.67
CA VAL A 5 51.35 12.89 -54.50
C VAL A 5 50.43 13.37 -53.35
N VAL A 6 51.03 13.38 -52.16
CA VAL A 6 50.62 13.68 -50.77
C VAL A 6 50.26 15.16 -50.44
N SER A 7 49.36 15.31 -49.45
CA SER A 7 49.15 16.42 -48.46
C SER A 7 48.44 17.75 -48.83
N LEU A 8 47.26 17.97 -48.24
CA LEU A 8 47.05 18.97 -47.16
C LEU A 8 45.75 18.69 -46.36
N LEU A 9 45.77 19.13 -45.11
CA LEU A 9 44.94 18.75 -43.96
C LEU A 9 43.63 19.57 -43.79
N ILE A 10 42.66 18.93 -43.11
CA ILE A 10 41.62 19.50 -42.21
C ILE A 10 40.40 20.20 -42.85
N TRP A 11 39.24 19.52 -42.88
CA TRP A 11 38.04 19.88 -42.07
C TRP A 11 36.93 18.81 -42.10
N SER A 12 36.59 18.36 -40.89
CA SER A 12 35.26 17.94 -40.37
C SER A 12 34.44 16.84 -41.08
N ALA A 13 34.70 15.59 -40.66
CA ALA A 13 33.66 14.59 -40.44
C ALA A 13 33.07 14.78 -39.03
N LEU A 14 31.74 14.89 -38.92
CA LEU A 14 30.97 14.62 -37.69
C LEU A 14 29.64 13.97 -38.09
N HIS A 15 29.68 12.66 -38.34
CA HIS A 15 28.55 11.79 -38.05
C HIS A 15 28.68 11.41 -36.57
N GLY A 16 27.79 11.93 -35.72
CA GLY A 16 27.72 11.57 -34.31
C GLY A 16 26.97 10.26 -34.14
N SER A 17 27.70 9.18 -33.92
CA SER A 17 27.20 7.89 -33.44
C SER A 17 26.55 8.07 -32.06
N THR A 18 25.29 7.65 -31.92
CA THR A 18 24.66 7.49 -30.61
C THR A 18 25.23 6.24 -29.93
N HIS A 19 26.15 6.43 -28.98
CA HIS A 19 26.57 5.35 -28.10
C HIS A 19 25.55 5.18 -26.98
N ALA A 20 24.72 4.14 -27.07
CA ALA A 20 24.01 3.60 -25.93
C ALA A 20 25.03 2.93 -24.99
N ALA A 21 25.12 3.40 -23.75
CA ALA A 21 25.92 2.72 -22.73
C ALA A 21 25.09 1.54 -22.18
N VAL A 22 25.46 0.32 -22.58
CA VAL A 22 24.95 -0.93 -21.99
C VAL A 22 25.98 -1.41 -20.97
N THR A 23 25.57 -1.60 -19.72
CA THR A 23 26.39 -2.28 -18.70
C THR A 23 25.97 -3.74 -18.66
N VAL A 24 26.90 -4.66 -18.97
CA VAL A 24 26.72 -6.11 -18.83
C VAL A 24 27.40 -6.56 -17.54
N TYR A 25 26.74 -7.37 -16.71
CA TYR A 25 27.31 -7.89 -15.47
C TYR A 25 27.93 -9.28 -15.66
N GLY A 26 29.20 -9.42 -15.26
CA GLY A 26 29.87 -10.69 -14.95
C GLY A 26 30.32 -10.71 -13.47
N ILE A 27 30.65 -11.90 -12.96
CA ILE A 27 30.86 -12.25 -11.53
C ILE A 27 32.04 -11.51 -10.82
N GLY A 28 32.60 -10.44 -11.39
CA GLY A 28 33.87 -9.84 -10.96
C GLY A 28 33.90 -8.34 -10.58
N GLY A 29 32.77 -7.63 -10.54
CA GLY A 29 32.78 -6.20 -10.16
C GLY A 29 33.15 -5.22 -11.30
N VAL A 30 32.90 -3.94 -11.03
CA VAL A 30 32.65 -2.82 -11.97
C VAL A 30 33.88 -2.42 -12.82
N GLN A 31 33.68 -2.22 -14.12
CA GLN A 31 34.57 -1.43 -14.98
C GLN A 31 33.97 -0.02 -15.17
N ASN A 32 34.75 1.02 -14.87
CA ASN A 32 34.30 2.43 -14.87
C ASN A 32 33.82 2.91 -16.25
N PRO A 33 32.67 3.61 -16.37
CA PRO A 33 32.28 4.27 -17.62
C PRO A 33 32.93 5.64 -17.78
N THR A 34 33.56 5.86 -18.94
CA THR A 34 34.17 7.13 -19.37
C THR A 34 33.19 7.95 -20.21
N GLY A 35 32.79 9.13 -19.71
CA GLY A 35 32.02 10.11 -20.50
C GLY A 35 31.63 11.34 -19.69
N SER A 36 32.25 12.49 -19.99
CA SER A 36 31.85 13.81 -19.49
C SER A 36 31.03 14.53 -20.55
N GLN A 37 29.84 15.04 -20.19
CA GLN A 37 29.12 16.04 -21.00
C GLN A 37 29.16 17.39 -20.28
N SER A 38 29.55 18.43 -21.02
CA SER A 38 29.47 19.84 -20.61
C SER A 38 28.22 20.46 -21.23
N GLY A 39 27.18 20.64 -20.42
CA GLY A 39 25.99 21.43 -20.77
C GLY A 39 25.59 22.28 -19.58
N SER A 40 25.24 23.55 -19.82
CA SER A 40 24.80 24.46 -18.77
C SER A 40 23.54 23.91 -18.07
N PRO A 41 23.48 23.94 -16.73
CA PRO A 41 22.32 23.44 -16.00
C PRO A 41 21.08 24.30 -16.32
N PRO A 42 19.93 23.71 -16.64
CA PRO A 42 18.69 24.47 -16.70
C PRO A 42 18.35 24.95 -15.28
N VAL A 43 18.23 26.27 -15.12
CA VAL A 43 17.71 26.87 -13.88
C VAL A 43 16.19 26.70 -13.89
N SER A 44 15.69 25.68 -13.19
CA SER A 44 14.27 25.60 -12.88
C SER A 44 13.98 26.47 -11.65
N THR A 45 13.24 27.55 -11.82
CA THR A 45 12.54 28.18 -10.71
C THR A 45 11.55 27.17 -10.12
N LEU A 46 11.58 26.96 -8.80
CA LEU A 46 10.56 26.19 -8.09
C LEU A 46 9.21 26.84 -8.36
N GLY A 47 8.44 26.25 -9.28
CA GLY A 47 7.04 26.59 -9.49
C GLY A 47 6.27 26.44 -8.18
N SER A 48 5.24 27.26 -8.01
CA SER A 48 4.38 27.29 -6.82
C SER A 48 4.01 25.89 -6.34
N THR A 49 3.95 25.70 -5.02
CA THR A 49 3.47 24.47 -4.36
C THR A 49 1.99 24.16 -4.65
N GLU A 50 1.31 24.95 -5.49
CA GLU A 50 -0.09 24.80 -5.88
C GLU A 50 -0.42 23.44 -6.51
N TRP A 51 0.54 22.76 -7.16
CA TRP A 51 0.28 21.42 -7.69
C TRP A 51 0.00 20.38 -6.59
N THR A 52 0.51 20.59 -5.36
CA THR A 52 0.22 19.69 -4.23
C THR A 52 -1.25 19.68 -3.85
N SER A 53 -1.99 20.78 -4.07
CA SER A 53 -3.43 20.83 -3.81
C SER A 53 -4.29 20.25 -4.94
N VAL A 54 -3.71 19.91 -6.10
CA VAL A 54 -4.47 19.42 -7.27
C VAL A 54 -4.57 17.88 -7.29
N LEU A 55 -3.65 17.19 -6.62
CA LEU A 55 -3.58 15.72 -6.62
C LEU A 55 -4.03 15.14 -5.27
N GLY A 56 -4.99 14.22 -5.30
CA GLY A 56 -5.64 13.65 -4.12
C GLY A 56 -4.67 13.04 -3.11
N ALA A 57 -3.63 12.32 -3.55
CA ALA A 57 -2.64 11.67 -2.69
C ALA A 57 -1.82 12.65 -1.82
N TRP A 58 -1.94 13.94 -2.11
CA TRP A 58 -1.04 15.00 -1.70
C TRP A 58 -1.78 16.27 -1.27
N ASN A 59 -3.09 16.16 -1.06
CA ASN A 59 -3.87 17.27 -0.55
C ASN A 59 -3.33 17.73 0.84
N ASN A 60 -3.49 19.02 1.13
CA ASN A 60 -3.14 19.60 2.43
C ASN A 60 -4.36 19.81 3.33
N ILE A 61 -5.47 19.12 3.05
CA ILE A 61 -6.69 19.22 3.84
C ILE A 61 -6.44 18.48 5.15
N GLN A 62 -6.60 19.19 6.26
CA GLN A 62 -6.56 18.66 7.61
C GLN A 62 -7.88 19.02 8.29
N LEU A 63 -8.57 18.00 8.79
CA LEU A 63 -9.86 18.15 9.46
C LEU A 63 -9.69 18.49 10.93
N GLN A 64 -10.76 18.94 11.56
CA GLN A 64 -10.84 19.04 13.01
C GLN A 64 -11.20 17.67 13.58
N ALA A 65 -10.45 17.24 14.60
CA ALA A 65 -10.82 16.05 15.36
C ALA A 65 -12.21 16.27 16.01
N PRO A 66 -13.11 15.28 15.97
CA PRO A 66 -14.40 15.40 16.63
C PRO A 66 -14.26 15.68 18.13
N PRO A 67 -15.25 16.35 18.76
CA PRO A 67 -15.28 16.48 20.21
C PRO A 67 -15.35 15.11 20.87
N LEU A 68 -14.89 15.02 22.12
CA LEU A 68 -15.08 13.80 22.90
C LEU A 68 -16.57 13.43 23.00
N PRO A 69 -16.92 12.13 22.95
CA PRO A 69 -18.29 11.67 23.08
C PRO A 69 -18.93 12.09 24.41
N VAL A 70 -20.26 12.32 24.37
CA VAL A 70 -21.07 12.69 25.54
C VAL A 70 -22.25 11.73 25.66
N PRO A 71 -22.33 10.90 26.72
CA PRO A 71 -21.38 10.81 27.83
C PRO A 71 -20.03 10.22 27.41
N LEU A 72 -18.96 10.58 28.12
CA LEU A 72 -17.63 10.03 27.90
C LEU A 72 -17.62 8.52 28.26
N PRO A 73 -17.05 7.65 27.41
CA PRO A 73 -16.76 6.26 27.74
C PRO A 73 -15.95 6.11 29.04
N PRO A 74 -16.06 4.97 29.73
CA PRO A 74 -15.21 4.69 30.88
C PRO A 74 -13.72 4.79 30.50
N THR A 75 -12.97 5.62 31.23
CA THR A 75 -11.51 5.74 31.06
C THR A 75 -10.74 4.66 31.83
N ALA A 76 -11.44 3.74 32.48
CA ALA A 76 -10.87 2.54 33.06
C ALA A 76 -11.90 1.41 33.03
N PHE A 77 -11.49 0.23 32.57
CA PHE A 77 -12.33 -0.96 32.55
C PHE A 77 -11.50 -2.24 32.62
N THR A 78 -12.16 -3.37 32.89
CA THR A 78 -11.53 -4.69 32.98
C THR A 78 -11.92 -5.55 31.78
N VAL A 79 -10.94 -6.26 31.22
CA VAL A 79 -11.13 -7.26 30.16
C VAL A 79 -10.73 -8.61 30.75
N SER A 80 -11.73 -9.46 31.03
CA SER A 80 -11.52 -10.82 31.55
C SER A 80 -11.50 -11.81 30.39
N LEU A 81 -10.42 -12.58 30.28
CA LEU A 81 -10.14 -13.47 29.15
C LEU A 81 -9.85 -14.88 29.63
N ALA A 82 -10.42 -15.85 28.93
CA ALA A 82 -9.96 -17.22 29.03
C ALA A 82 -8.51 -17.32 28.49
N ASN A 83 -7.71 -18.19 29.08
CA ASN A 83 -6.38 -18.47 28.56
C ASN A 83 -6.44 -19.46 27.39
N GLN A 84 -7.29 -20.48 27.49
CA GLN A 84 -7.46 -21.49 26.45
C GLN A 84 -8.65 -21.18 25.56
N ALA A 85 -8.44 -21.34 24.25
CA ALA A 85 -9.44 -21.08 23.23
C ALA A 85 -10.67 -22.00 23.31
N GLU A 86 -10.56 -23.17 23.96
CA GLU A 86 -11.69 -24.08 24.17
C GLU A 86 -12.82 -23.45 25.01
N TYR A 87 -12.51 -22.46 25.86
CA TYR A 87 -13.50 -21.75 26.68
C TYR A 87 -14.02 -20.47 26.02
N VAL A 88 -13.65 -20.20 24.76
CA VAL A 88 -14.02 -18.97 24.05
C VAL A 88 -15.03 -19.30 22.96
N THR A 89 -16.19 -18.67 23.04
CA THR A 89 -17.21 -18.76 21.98
C THR A 89 -16.90 -17.80 20.85
N ASN A 90 -17.32 -18.14 19.63
CA ASN A 90 -17.22 -17.27 18.44
C ASN A 90 -15.78 -16.91 18.01
N LEU A 91 -14.79 -17.75 18.30
CA LEU A 91 -13.49 -17.59 17.66
C LEU A 91 -13.62 -17.74 16.16
N SER A 92 -12.94 -16.87 15.42
CA SER A 92 -12.86 -17.00 13.97
C SER A 92 -12.06 -18.22 13.52
N ILE A 93 -12.12 -18.51 12.22
CA ILE A 93 -11.19 -19.43 11.56
C ILE A 93 -9.73 -19.01 11.80
N PRO A 94 -8.76 -19.93 11.72
CA PRO A 94 -7.35 -19.59 11.73
C PRO A 94 -7.00 -18.56 10.64
N GLN A 95 -6.26 -17.54 11.04
CA GLN A 95 -5.91 -16.38 10.26
C GLN A 95 -4.44 -16.38 9.90
N ARG A 96 -4.14 -15.81 8.74
CA ARG A 96 -2.77 -15.68 8.22
C ARG A 96 -2.16 -14.34 8.62
N GLY A 97 -0.85 -14.31 8.82
CA GLY A 97 -0.11 -13.07 9.08
C GLY A 97 -0.20 -12.05 7.94
N ASP A 98 -0.29 -12.54 6.71
CA ASP A 98 -0.40 -11.72 5.49
C ASP A 98 -1.85 -11.27 5.20
N PHE A 99 -2.65 -11.07 6.26
CA PHE A 99 -4.08 -10.74 6.19
C PHE A 99 -4.36 -9.51 5.34
N TYR A 100 -3.68 -8.39 5.63
CA TYR A 100 -3.70 -7.21 4.77
C TYR A 100 -2.67 -7.32 3.66
N GLY A 101 -3.16 -7.29 2.43
CA GLY A 101 -2.39 -7.08 1.21
C GLY A 101 -2.68 -5.73 0.57
N PHE A 102 -2.18 -5.56 -0.64
CA PHE A 102 -2.38 -4.36 -1.45
C PHE A 102 -3.09 -4.70 -2.76
N SER A 103 -4.12 -3.95 -3.12
CA SER A 103 -4.70 -3.98 -4.47
C SER A 103 -4.12 -2.80 -5.24
N ILE A 104 -3.52 -3.04 -6.39
CA ILE A 104 -2.87 -2.02 -7.22
C ILE A 104 -3.59 -1.98 -8.56
N GLU A 105 -4.11 -0.80 -8.89
CA GLU A 105 -4.69 -0.53 -10.21
C GLU A 105 -3.65 -0.85 -11.31
N MET A 106 -4.01 -1.69 -12.27
CA MET A 106 -3.06 -2.17 -13.29
C MET A 106 -2.42 -1.01 -14.06
N SER A 107 -3.18 0.06 -14.30
CA SER A 107 -2.73 1.26 -14.99
C SER A 107 -1.69 2.11 -14.21
N VAL A 108 -1.40 1.80 -12.95
CA VAL A 108 -0.42 2.54 -12.12
C VAL A 108 0.80 1.69 -11.72
N VAL A 109 0.87 0.43 -12.18
CA VAL A 109 2.00 -0.48 -11.90
C VAL A 109 3.35 0.15 -12.25
N GLU A 110 3.44 0.85 -13.39
CA GLU A 110 4.69 1.52 -13.82
C GLU A 110 5.20 2.55 -12.79
N GLN A 111 4.27 3.23 -12.13
CA GLN A 111 4.57 4.27 -11.16
C GLN A 111 4.93 3.67 -9.80
N VAL A 112 4.10 2.72 -9.35
CA VAL A 112 4.13 2.17 -7.98
C VAL A 112 5.20 1.09 -7.82
N ILE A 113 5.25 0.12 -8.74
CA ILE A 113 6.08 -1.09 -8.61
C ILE A 113 7.43 -0.88 -9.30
N GLY A 114 7.44 -0.39 -10.53
CA GLY A 114 8.65 -0.29 -11.33
C GLY A 114 8.37 0.05 -12.79
N LYS A 115 9.33 0.68 -13.48
CA LYS A 115 9.16 1.08 -14.89
C LYS A 115 9.14 -0.11 -15.85
N ASN A 116 9.89 -1.14 -15.52
CA ASN A 116 10.01 -2.42 -16.22
C ASN A 116 10.75 -3.41 -15.31
N SER A 117 10.98 -4.64 -15.77
CA SER A 117 11.65 -5.69 -14.99
C SER A 117 13.06 -5.34 -14.49
N SER A 118 13.75 -4.40 -15.16
CA SER A 118 15.10 -3.94 -14.79
C SER A 118 15.12 -2.72 -13.85
N PHE A 119 13.97 -2.07 -13.64
CA PHE A 119 13.85 -0.89 -12.77
C PHE A 119 12.66 -1.06 -11.82
N ILE A 120 12.95 -1.60 -10.63
CA ILE A 120 11.99 -1.73 -9.53
C ILE A 120 12.11 -0.49 -8.63
N GLN A 121 10.97 0.03 -8.16
CA GLN A 121 10.94 1.09 -7.17
C GLN A 121 11.42 0.52 -5.82
N VAL A 122 12.64 0.89 -5.41
CA VAL A 122 13.21 0.47 -4.13
C VAL A 122 12.33 0.83 -2.91
N PRO A 123 11.67 2.01 -2.84
CA PRO A 123 10.74 2.29 -1.76
C PRO A 123 9.60 1.30 -1.66
N PHE A 124 9.05 0.84 -2.79
CA PHE A 124 8.02 -0.20 -2.81
C PHE A 124 8.56 -1.53 -2.25
N LEU A 125 9.76 -1.95 -2.66
CA LEU A 125 10.40 -3.16 -2.11
C LEU A 125 10.61 -3.08 -0.59
N ASN A 126 11.10 -1.95 -0.09
CA ASN A 126 11.32 -1.75 1.33
C ASN A 126 10.00 -1.79 2.13
N LEU A 127 8.93 -1.17 1.59
CA LEU A 127 7.60 -1.24 2.20
C LEU A 127 7.07 -2.68 2.25
N LEU A 128 7.18 -3.43 1.14
CA LEU A 128 6.78 -4.84 1.13
C LEU A 128 7.60 -5.69 2.11
N ALA A 129 8.90 -5.45 2.22
CA ALA A 129 9.76 -6.16 3.16
C ALA A 129 9.32 -5.94 4.61
N THR A 130 8.92 -4.71 4.99
CA THR A 130 8.41 -4.46 6.35
C THR A 130 7.20 -5.31 6.71
N VAL A 131 6.30 -5.56 5.76
CA VAL A 131 5.13 -6.42 5.95
C VAL A 131 5.55 -7.89 5.94
N ALA A 132 6.28 -8.33 4.92
CA ALA A 132 6.69 -9.73 4.76
C ALA A 132 7.54 -10.22 5.94
N ASP A 133 8.41 -9.38 6.50
CA ASP A 133 9.22 -9.76 7.65
C ASP A 133 8.39 -9.93 8.94
N ARG A 134 7.17 -9.40 9.01
CA ARG A 134 6.23 -9.57 10.13
C ARG A 134 5.21 -10.68 9.87
N ALA A 135 4.70 -10.76 8.64
CA ALA A 135 3.62 -11.64 8.21
C ALA A 135 4.10 -12.98 7.61
N GLY A 136 5.37 -13.09 7.21
CA GLY A 136 5.95 -14.21 6.45
C GLY A 136 5.84 -14.04 4.93
N SER A 137 4.85 -13.30 4.46
CA SER A 137 4.64 -12.95 3.05
C SER A 137 3.85 -11.65 2.91
N VAL A 138 3.73 -11.15 1.69
CA VAL A 138 2.79 -10.09 1.34
C VAL A 138 2.00 -10.48 0.09
N ARG A 139 0.69 -10.29 0.14
CA ARG A 139 -0.22 -10.58 -0.98
C ARG A 139 -0.49 -9.28 -1.73
N VAL A 140 -0.34 -9.30 -3.05
CA VAL A 140 -0.58 -8.14 -3.90
C VAL A 140 -1.48 -8.52 -5.07
N ARG A 141 -2.54 -7.76 -5.29
CA ARG A 141 -3.39 -7.87 -6.49
C ARG A 141 -2.97 -6.79 -7.49
N VAL A 142 -2.85 -7.18 -8.76
CA VAL A 142 -2.79 -6.24 -9.89
C VAL A 142 -4.07 -6.39 -10.70
N GLY A 143 -4.91 -5.36 -10.67
CA GLY A 143 -6.27 -5.41 -11.23
C GLY A 143 -6.95 -4.05 -11.28
N GLY A 144 -8.13 -3.95 -10.69
CA GLY A 144 -8.96 -2.74 -10.69
C GLY A 144 -9.71 -2.55 -12.00
N ASN A 145 -10.36 -1.40 -12.16
CA ASN A 145 -11.17 -1.09 -13.34
C ASN A 145 -10.37 -1.16 -14.66
N SER A 146 -9.08 -0.82 -14.63
CA SER A 146 -8.20 -0.86 -15.80
C SER A 146 -7.87 -2.27 -16.27
N GLN A 147 -8.04 -3.30 -15.42
CA GLN A 147 -7.91 -4.69 -15.84
C GLN A 147 -8.92 -5.02 -16.94
N GLU A 148 -10.12 -4.44 -16.87
CA GLU A 148 -11.20 -4.75 -17.80
C GLU A 148 -10.84 -4.41 -19.24
N THR A 149 -9.94 -3.47 -19.46
CA THR A 149 -9.55 -3.09 -20.83
C THR A 149 -8.13 -3.54 -21.18
N ALA A 150 -7.46 -4.27 -20.27
CA ALA A 150 -6.09 -4.71 -20.42
C ALA A 150 -5.93 -5.78 -21.52
N THR A 151 -4.93 -5.59 -22.40
CA THR A 151 -4.56 -6.58 -23.43
C THR A 151 -3.06 -6.76 -23.48
N LEU A 152 -2.62 -8.02 -23.49
CA LEU A 152 -1.23 -8.36 -23.68
C LEU A 152 -0.84 -8.21 -25.17
N VAL A 153 0.29 -7.57 -25.43
CA VAL A 153 0.92 -7.50 -26.75
C VAL A 153 2.39 -7.91 -26.67
N GLY A 154 2.96 -8.33 -27.80
CA GLY A 154 4.36 -8.79 -27.85
C GLY A 154 5.42 -7.69 -27.68
N GLY A 155 5.04 -6.41 -27.72
CA GLY A 155 5.96 -5.29 -27.55
C GLY A 155 5.28 -3.93 -27.74
N LEU A 156 5.89 -2.90 -27.18
CA LEU A 156 5.46 -1.49 -27.30
C LEU A 156 6.66 -0.62 -27.72
N PRO A 157 6.42 0.56 -28.31
CA PRO A 157 7.48 1.51 -28.63
C PRO A 157 8.36 1.82 -27.40
N ASN A 158 9.65 2.02 -27.62
CA ASN A 158 10.64 2.30 -26.57
C ASN A 158 10.76 1.21 -25.48
N ASN A 159 10.29 -0.01 -25.77
CA ASN A 159 10.21 -1.12 -24.80
C ASN A 159 9.41 -0.73 -23.54
N SER A 160 8.40 0.12 -23.70
CA SER A 160 7.47 0.44 -22.61
C SER A 160 6.76 -0.82 -22.13
N MET A 161 6.51 -0.89 -20.83
CA MET A 161 5.80 -2.02 -20.20
C MET A 161 4.27 -1.87 -20.35
N ILE A 162 3.77 -0.65 -20.25
CA ILE A 162 2.35 -0.32 -20.30
C ILE A 162 2.15 0.89 -21.22
N GLU A 163 1.09 0.87 -22.02
CA GLU A 163 0.59 2.03 -22.75
C GLU A 163 -0.91 2.22 -22.44
N LYS A 164 -1.28 3.44 -22.06
CA LYS A 164 -2.69 3.84 -21.97
C LYS A 164 -3.08 4.35 -23.35
N ALA A 165 -3.95 3.62 -24.05
CA ALA A 165 -4.38 4.05 -25.36
C ALA A 165 -5.10 5.39 -25.22
N ALA A 166 -4.60 6.44 -25.89
CA ALA A 166 -5.36 7.67 -26.04
C ALA A 166 -6.67 7.27 -26.69
N SER A 167 -7.80 7.53 -26.02
CA SER A 167 -9.12 7.26 -26.58
C SER A 167 -9.26 7.93 -27.94
N ALA A 168 -9.04 7.15 -29.00
CA ALA A 168 -9.11 7.63 -30.36
C ALA A 168 -10.56 7.50 -30.83
N VAL A 169 -11.40 8.49 -30.48
CA VAL A 169 -12.50 8.90 -31.35
C VAL A 169 -12.55 10.43 -31.41
N VAL A 170 -12.25 10.94 -32.60
CA VAL A 170 -12.36 12.32 -33.03
C VAL A 170 -13.84 12.65 -33.27
N SER A 171 -14.36 13.71 -32.66
CA SER A 171 -15.31 14.59 -33.35
C SER A 171 -15.24 16.02 -32.81
N ASN A 172 -14.61 16.88 -33.61
CA ASN A 172 -14.77 18.33 -33.72
C ASN A 172 -14.90 19.15 -32.43
N SER A 173 -13.84 19.93 -32.17
CA SER A 173 -13.79 21.07 -31.25
C SER A 173 -13.70 20.73 -29.77
N ARG A 174 -12.46 20.56 -29.28
CA ARG A 174 -11.95 21.16 -28.03
C ARG A 174 -10.44 20.90 -27.94
N THR A 175 -9.74 21.85 -27.34
CA THR A 175 -8.28 21.98 -27.33
C THR A 175 -7.58 20.82 -26.63
N VAL A 176 -6.37 20.48 -27.09
CA VAL A 176 -5.50 19.37 -26.64
C VAL A 176 -5.24 19.37 -25.11
N SER A 177 -5.45 20.49 -24.43
CA SER A 177 -5.31 20.64 -22.98
C SER A 177 -6.36 19.89 -22.14
N ASP A 178 -7.58 19.68 -22.66
CA ASP A 178 -8.62 18.93 -21.94
C ASP A 178 -8.43 17.40 -22.04
N LEU A 179 -7.71 16.93 -23.05
CA LEU A 179 -7.56 15.51 -23.35
C LEU A 179 -6.53 14.80 -22.44
N VAL A 180 -5.47 15.52 -22.05
CA VAL A 180 -4.42 15.00 -21.15
C VAL A 180 -4.94 14.83 -19.72
N LEU A 181 -5.93 15.64 -19.30
CA LEU A 181 -6.56 15.50 -17.99
C LEU A 181 -7.52 14.30 -17.91
N ARG A 182 -8.18 13.97 -19.03
CA ARG A 182 -9.21 12.91 -19.10
C ARG A 182 -8.67 11.50 -19.26
N VAL A 183 -7.41 11.30 -19.69
CA VAL A 183 -6.77 9.96 -19.68
C VAL A 183 -6.17 9.63 -18.30
N SER A 184 -5.99 10.64 -17.45
CA SER A 184 -5.51 10.51 -16.06
C SER A 184 -6.64 10.25 -15.06
N LYS A 185 -7.89 10.43 -15.47
CA LYS A 185 -9.11 10.08 -14.74
C LYS A 185 -9.78 8.97 -15.55
N CYS A 186 -10.09 7.82 -14.98
CA CYS A 186 -10.74 6.71 -15.68
C CYS A 186 -12.14 7.08 -16.19
N GLU A 187 -12.27 7.93 -17.21
CA GLU A 187 -13.52 8.21 -17.91
C GLU A 187 -13.76 7.12 -18.95
N PHE A 188 -14.78 6.29 -18.71
CA PHE A 188 -15.37 5.41 -19.72
C PHE A 188 -16.11 6.27 -20.75
N LEU A 189 -15.62 6.29 -22.00
CA LEU A 189 -16.36 6.89 -23.11
C LEU A 189 -17.52 5.98 -23.52
N SER A 190 -18.74 6.47 -23.32
CA SER A 190 -19.99 5.84 -23.72
C SER A 190 -20.21 5.90 -25.23
N THR A 191 -19.64 5.00 -26.01
CA THR A 191 -20.18 4.72 -27.35
C THR A 191 -20.06 3.24 -27.71
N SER A 192 -21.12 2.72 -28.32
CA SER A 192 -21.37 1.33 -28.71
C SER A 192 -20.54 0.86 -29.92
N GLN A 193 -19.24 1.16 -29.96
CA GLN A 193 -18.31 0.65 -30.97
C GLN A 193 -17.24 -0.19 -30.27
N ALA A 194 -16.87 -1.32 -30.89
CA ALA A 194 -15.92 -2.32 -30.41
C ALA A 194 -14.86 -1.72 -29.47
N GLN A 195 -14.88 -2.12 -28.20
CA GLN A 195 -14.03 -1.54 -27.15
C GLN A 195 -12.56 -1.77 -27.50
N ILE A 196 -11.91 -0.75 -28.07
CA ILE A 196 -10.47 -0.73 -28.25
C ILE A 196 -9.84 -0.89 -26.86
N PRO A 197 -8.84 -1.75 -26.66
CA PRO A 197 -8.13 -1.84 -25.39
C PRO A 197 -7.65 -0.46 -24.93
N ALA A 198 -8.18 0.03 -23.80
CA ALA A 198 -7.74 1.30 -23.22
C ALA A 198 -6.41 1.14 -22.46
N LEU A 199 -6.04 -0.11 -22.11
CA LEU A 199 -4.75 -0.45 -21.50
C LEU A 199 -4.10 -1.59 -22.29
N ILE A 200 -2.86 -1.37 -22.70
CA ILE A 200 -2.03 -2.37 -23.39
C ILE A 200 -0.79 -2.60 -22.55
N PHE A 201 -0.36 -3.85 -22.40
CA PHE A 201 0.81 -4.21 -21.62
C PHE A 201 1.63 -5.32 -22.28
N THR A 202 2.87 -5.50 -21.84
CA THR A 202 3.78 -6.55 -22.31
C THR A 202 4.16 -7.49 -21.16
N ASP A 203 4.83 -8.60 -21.48
CA ASP A 203 5.33 -9.56 -20.48
C ASP A 203 6.31 -8.94 -19.47
N GLU A 204 6.88 -7.76 -19.76
CA GLU A 204 7.71 -6.99 -18.83
C GLU A 204 7.00 -6.73 -17.50
N LEU A 205 5.66 -6.62 -17.51
CA LEU A 205 4.87 -6.50 -16.28
C LEU A 205 5.07 -7.74 -15.41
N LEU A 206 4.93 -8.93 -15.97
CA LEU A 206 5.03 -10.18 -15.23
C LEU A 206 6.48 -10.47 -14.80
N TYR A 207 7.47 -10.12 -15.62
CA TYR A 207 8.88 -10.18 -15.21
C TYR A 207 9.21 -9.21 -14.08
N LEU A 208 8.64 -8.00 -14.08
CA LEU A 208 8.75 -7.07 -12.97
C LEU A 208 8.19 -7.67 -11.67
N LEU A 209 6.98 -8.23 -11.72
CA LEU A 209 6.37 -8.88 -10.56
C LEU A 209 7.21 -10.07 -10.05
N ASN A 210 7.76 -10.87 -10.97
CA ASN A 210 8.59 -12.01 -10.61
C ASN A 210 9.92 -11.56 -9.97
N ASN A 211 10.54 -10.50 -10.48
CA ASN A 211 11.76 -9.94 -9.89
C ASN A 211 11.51 -9.37 -8.49
N VAL A 212 10.33 -8.80 -8.22
CA VAL A 212 9.93 -8.43 -6.85
C VAL A 212 9.85 -9.69 -5.97
N SER A 213 9.21 -10.77 -6.43
CA SER A 213 9.12 -12.04 -5.69
C SER A 213 10.45 -12.74 -5.46
N HIS A 214 11.47 -12.46 -6.28
CA HIS A 214 12.85 -12.93 -6.05
C HIS A 214 13.57 -12.19 -4.93
N LEU A 215 13.10 -10.99 -4.57
CA LEU A 215 13.70 -10.15 -3.55
C LEU A 215 12.92 -10.27 -2.24
N VAL A 216 11.61 -10.07 -2.29
CA VAL A 216 10.71 -10.12 -1.13
C VAL A 216 9.71 -11.25 -1.32
N SER A 217 9.21 -11.85 -0.22
CA SER A 217 8.16 -12.89 -0.23
C SER A 217 6.79 -12.32 -0.65
N ALA A 218 6.73 -11.74 -1.85
CA ALA A 218 5.54 -11.18 -2.47
C ALA A 218 4.88 -12.21 -3.37
N LYS A 219 3.56 -12.31 -3.29
CA LYS A 219 2.73 -13.27 -4.04
C LYS A 219 1.56 -12.53 -4.69
N TRP A 220 1.14 -12.98 -5.88
CA TRP A 220 0.37 -12.15 -6.80
C TRP A 220 -1.00 -12.74 -7.14
N TYR A 221 -2.02 -11.89 -7.10
CA TYR A 221 -3.25 -12.12 -7.82
C TYR A 221 -3.29 -11.23 -9.07
N LEU A 222 -3.86 -11.75 -10.17
CA LEU A 222 -3.89 -11.06 -11.46
C LEU A 222 -5.30 -11.00 -12.03
N GLY A 223 -5.69 -9.86 -12.58
CA GLY A 223 -6.99 -9.66 -13.21
C GLY A 223 -7.09 -10.25 -14.62
N ILE A 224 -8.06 -11.11 -14.86
CA ILE A 224 -8.54 -11.52 -16.18
C ILE A 224 -9.69 -10.58 -16.58
N PRO A 225 -9.61 -9.89 -17.74
CA PRO A 225 -10.67 -9.03 -18.22
C PRO A 225 -11.96 -9.81 -18.54
N MET A 226 -13.12 -9.24 -18.24
CA MET A 226 -14.43 -9.84 -18.53
C MET A 226 -15.41 -8.87 -19.23
N ASN A 227 -15.02 -7.60 -19.45
CA ASN A 227 -15.76 -6.64 -20.26
C ASN A 227 -16.10 -7.09 -21.70
N ASP A 228 -15.47 -8.11 -22.27
CA ASP A 228 -15.81 -8.72 -23.56
C ASP A 228 -15.61 -10.24 -23.48
N THR A 229 -16.70 -10.97 -23.27
CA THR A 229 -16.70 -12.43 -23.21
C THR A 229 -16.84 -13.10 -24.58
N SER A 230 -17.00 -12.32 -25.65
CA SER A 230 -16.94 -12.83 -27.03
C SER A 230 -15.49 -12.95 -27.55
N HIS A 231 -14.56 -12.19 -26.96
CA HIS A 231 -13.13 -12.25 -27.25
C HIS A 231 -12.32 -12.35 -25.95
N LEU A 232 -12.27 -13.55 -25.37
CA LEU A 232 -11.56 -13.78 -24.12
C LEU A 232 -10.06 -13.45 -24.25
N ARG A 233 -9.56 -12.64 -23.32
CA ARG A 233 -8.15 -12.22 -23.21
C ARG A 233 -7.46 -12.95 -22.07
N LEU A 234 -7.17 -14.23 -22.29
CA LEU A 234 -6.62 -15.13 -21.27
C LEU A 234 -5.09 -15.14 -21.22
N GLN A 235 -4.42 -14.39 -22.09
CA GLN A 235 -2.95 -14.42 -22.23
C GLN A 235 -2.22 -14.00 -20.95
N ILE A 236 -2.84 -13.18 -20.09
CA ILE A 236 -2.27 -12.84 -18.79
C ILE A 236 -2.13 -14.08 -17.90
N ALA A 237 -3.07 -15.02 -17.96
CA ALA A 237 -3.00 -16.26 -17.21
C ALA A 237 -1.96 -17.22 -17.82
N GLU A 238 -1.92 -17.34 -19.16
CA GLU A 238 -0.89 -18.13 -19.86
C GLU A 238 0.52 -17.71 -19.44
N GLN A 239 0.80 -16.41 -19.51
CA GLN A 239 2.14 -15.87 -19.26
C GLN A 239 2.46 -15.83 -17.77
N ALA A 240 1.47 -15.58 -16.90
CA ALA A 240 1.69 -15.60 -15.45
C ALA A 240 2.07 -17.00 -14.96
N ASP A 241 1.40 -18.04 -15.45
CA ASP A 241 1.77 -19.41 -15.10
C ASP A 241 3.23 -19.74 -15.51
N ALA A 242 3.63 -19.29 -16.70
CA ALA A 242 4.98 -19.50 -17.22
C ALA A 242 6.06 -18.68 -16.49
N ILE A 243 5.78 -17.40 -16.19
CA ILE A 243 6.78 -16.44 -15.68
C ILE A 243 6.82 -16.40 -14.15
N LEU A 244 5.64 -16.33 -13.49
CA LEU A 244 5.54 -16.20 -12.03
C LEU A 244 5.51 -17.56 -11.33
N GLY A 245 5.07 -18.61 -12.01
CA GLY A 245 5.00 -19.95 -11.44
C GLY A 245 4.27 -19.95 -10.10
N ASP A 246 4.92 -20.42 -9.03
CA ASP A 246 4.31 -20.55 -7.70
C ASP A 246 4.14 -19.21 -6.96
N ASN A 247 4.50 -18.10 -7.60
CA ASN A 247 4.17 -16.77 -7.13
C ASN A 247 2.74 -16.34 -7.48
N VAL A 248 2.02 -17.09 -8.32
CA VAL A 248 0.58 -16.85 -8.60
C VAL A 248 -0.29 -17.45 -7.49
N LEU A 249 -1.01 -16.58 -6.77
CA LEU A 249 -2.04 -16.93 -5.80
C LEU A 249 -3.38 -17.24 -6.48
N GLY A 250 -3.77 -16.43 -7.46
CA GLY A 250 -4.98 -16.69 -8.23
C GLY A 250 -5.30 -15.64 -9.29
N TYR A 251 -6.36 -15.90 -10.04
CA TYR A 251 -6.82 -15.06 -11.14
C TYR A 251 -8.20 -14.51 -10.85
N GLN A 252 -8.30 -13.20 -10.74
CA GLN A 252 -9.59 -12.54 -10.57
C GLN A 252 -10.29 -12.45 -11.92
N VAL A 253 -11.48 -13.04 -12.02
CA VAL A 253 -12.27 -13.00 -13.26
C VAL A 253 -13.27 -11.85 -13.18
N GLY A 254 -12.94 -10.76 -13.86
CA GLY A 254 -13.72 -9.53 -13.81
C GLY A 254 -13.53 -8.71 -12.52
N ASN A 255 -13.78 -7.42 -12.61
CA ASN A 255 -13.74 -6.42 -11.57
C ASN A 255 -15.12 -5.75 -11.49
N GLU A 256 -15.79 -5.86 -10.35
CA GLU A 256 -17.08 -5.21 -10.09
C GLU A 256 -18.12 -5.46 -11.22
N PRO A 257 -18.37 -6.72 -11.62
CA PRO A 257 -19.27 -7.03 -12.75
C PRO A 257 -20.71 -6.55 -12.52
N ASP A 258 -21.12 -6.31 -11.27
CA ASP A 258 -22.39 -5.66 -10.90
C ASP A 258 -22.48 -4.19 -11.36
N LEU A 259 -21.35 -3.57 -11.69
CA LEU A 259 -21.27 -2.23 -12.26
C LEU A 259 -21.18 -2.19 -13.79
N TYR A 260 -21.05 -3.32 -14.50
CA TYR A 260 -20.86 -3.32 -15.96
C TYR A 260 -21.98 -2.62 -16.74
N ALA A 261 -23.23 -2.76 -16.29
CA ALA A 261 -24.36 -2.07 -16.89
C ALA A 261 -24.25 -0.54 -16.74
N THR A 262 -23.85 -0.07 -15.56
CA THR A 262 -23.68 1.35 -15.25
C THR A 262 -22.42 1.95 -15.89
N HIS A 263 -21.39 1.14 -16.15
CA HIS A 263 -20.19 1.55 -16.87
C HIS A 263 -20.32 1.42 -18.41
N GLY A 264 -21.46 0.93 -18.91
CA GLY A 264 -21.74 0.83 -20.35
C GLY A 264 -21.05 -0.34 -21.07
N SER A 265 -20.39 -1.24 -20.34
CA SER A 265 -19.80 -2.47 -20.89
C SER A 265 -20.84 -3.56 -21.15
N ARG A 266 -22.02 -3.47 -20.52
CA ARG A 266 -23.15 -4.38 -20.69
C ARG A 266 -24.46 -3.60 -20.82
N PRO A 267 -25.53 -4.20 -21.38
CA PRO A 267 -26.83 -3.54 -21.46
C PRO A 267 -27.41 -3.27 -20.05
N PRO A 268 -28.31 -2.28 -19.90
CA PRO A 268 -28.94 -1.97 -18.60
C PRO A 268 -29.69 -3.13 -17.94
N THR A 269 -30.03 -4.18 -18.69
CA THR A 269 -30.71 -5.39 -18.21
C THR A 269 -29.77 -6.45 -17.65
N TYR A 270 -28.45 -6.26 -17.76
CA TYR A 270 -27.45 -7.24 -17.30
C TYR A 270 -27.61 -7.51 -15.81
N GLY A 271 -27.75 -8.78 -15.44
CA GLY A 271 -27.99 -9.22 -14.07
C GLY A 271 -27.15 -10.45 -13.67
N VAL A 272 -27.38 -10.94 -12.44
CA VAL A 272 -26.64 -12.08 -11.86
C VAL A 272 -26.69 -13.35 -12.72
N GLN A 273 -27.81 -13.58 -13.45
CA GLN A 273 -27.94 -14.73 -14.34
C GLN A 273 -27.09 -14.59 -15.60
N ASP A 274 -26.97 -13.37 -16.15
CA ASP A 274 -26.09 -13.11 -17.28
C ASP A 274 -24.63 -13.30 -16.86
N TYR A 275 -24.25 -12.75 -15.70
CA TYR A 275 -22.94 -12.98 -15.11
C TYR A 275 -22.65 -14.47 -14.88
N PHE A 276 -23.59 -15.25 -14.35
CA PHE A 276 -23.45 -16.70 -14.19
C PHE A 276 -23.11 -17.39 -15.53
N ASN A 277 -23.79 -17.00 -16.62
CA ASN A 277 -23.58 -17.59 -17.95
C ASN A 277 -22.23 -17.17 -18.54
N GLU A 278 -21.89 -15.88 -18.44
CA GLU A 278 -20.64 -15.33 -18.93
C GLU A 278 -19.43 -15.87 -18.17
N PHE A 279 -19.54 -16.03 -16.85
CA PHE A 279 -18.51 -16.68 -16.05
C PHE A 279 -18.25 -18.11 -16.53
N GLY A 280 -19.31 -18.86 -16.85
CA GLY A 280 -19.20 -20.18 -17.48
C GLY A 280 -18.43 -20.16 -18.80
N THR A 281 -18.64 -19.12 -19.63
CA THR A 281 -17.88 -18.93 -20.88
C THR A 281 -16.39 -18.73 -20.61
N VAL A 282 -16.03 -17.95 -19.58
CA VAL A 282 -14.63 -17.78 -19.17
C VAL A 282 -14.04 -19.10 -18.67
N ILE A 283 -14.78 -19.86 -17.86
CA ILE A 283 -14.37 -21.19 -17.38
C ILE A 283 -14.06 -22.14 -18.55
N ASP A 284 -14.94 -22.17 -19.55
CA ASP A 284 -14.76 -23.03 -20.72
C ASP A 284 -13.54 -22.60 -21.55
N GLY A 285 -13.34 -21.29 -21.71
CA GLY A 285 -12.14 -20.73 -22.33
C GLY A 285 -10.86 -21.15 -21.60
N LEU A 286 -10.82 -20.97 -20.28
CA LEU A 286 -9.69 -21.37 -19.43
C LEU A 286 -9.39 -22.87 -19.50
N LYS A 287 -10.42 -23.73 -19.55
CA LYS A 287 -10.24 -25.19 -19.67
C LYS A 287 -9.76 -25.60 -21.07
N SER A 288 -10.14 -24.85 -22.10
CA SER A 288 -9.75 -25.14 -23.47
C SER A 288 -8.31 -24.72 -23.80
N ASP A 289 -7.76 -23.77 -23.04
CA ASP A 289 -6.40 -23.28 -23.22
C ASP A 289 -5.38 -24.11 -22.43
N GLN A 290 -4.66 -24.97 -23.13
CA GLN A 290 -3.68 -25.89 -22.54
C GLN A 290 -2.44 -25.20 -21.96
N LYS A 291 -2.20 -23.92 -22.26
CA LYS A 291 -1.09 -23.17 -21.67
C LYS A 291 -1.41 -22.70 -20.25
N ILE A 292 -2.69 -22.65 -19.89
CA ILE A 292 -3.14 -22.23 -18.57
C ILE A 292 -3.26 -23.48 -17.70
N THR A 293 -2.32 -23.60 -16.76
CA THR A 293 -2.14 -24.81 -15.95
C THR A 293 -2.73 -24.68 -14.54
N LYS A 294 -2.85 -23.45 -14.01
CA LYS A 294 -3.29 -23.22 -12.62
C LYS A 294 -4.69 -22.63 -12.49
N ALA A 295 -5.22 -21.98 -13.52
CA ALA A 295 -6.51 -21.27 -13.41
C ALA A 295 -7.71 -22.19 -13.14
N SER A 296 -7.64 -23.47 -13.48
CA SER A 296 -8.71 -24.44 -13.22
C SER A 296 -9.02 -24.67 -11.74
N THR A 297 -8.16 -24.20 -10.82
CA THR A 297 -8.34 -24.33 -9.36
C THR A 297 -7.96 -23.06 -8.60
N LYS A 298 -7.80 -21.91 -9.27
CA LYS A 298 -7.25 -20.69 -8.65
C LYS A 298 -8.03 -19.42 -9.00
N LEU A 299 -9.33 -19.52 -9.27
CA LEU A 299 -10.11 -18.33 -9.59
C LEU A 299 -10.54 -17.56 -8.35
N VAL A 300 -10.54 -16.25 -8.49
CA VAL A 300 -11.06 -15.29 -7.52
C VAL A 300 -12.31 -14.65 -8.13
N ALA A 301 -13.45 -14.84 -7.48
CA ALA A 301 -14.76 -14.41 -8.00
C ALA A 301 -15.81 -14.34 -6.86
N PRO A 302 -16.89 -13.55 -6.98
CA PRO A 302 -17.24 -12.75 -8.15
C PRO A 302 -16.72 -11.30 -8.11
N SER A 303 -16.09 -10.88 -7.01
CA SER A 303 -15.57 -9.51 -6.82
C SER A 303 -16.60 -8.42 -7.09
N PHE A 304 -17.83 -8.60 -6.57
CA PHE A 304 -18.88 -7.57 -6.64
C PHE A 304 -18.54 -6.37 -5.77
N GLN A 305 -18.93 -5.17 -6.21
CA GLN A 305 -18.80 -3.92 -5.45
C GLN A 305 -19.88 -3.77 -4.35
N GLY A 306 -21.01 -4.47 -4.50
CA GLY A 306 -22.11 -4.45 -3.53
C GLY A 306 -23.41 -3.85 -4.06
N LYS A 307 -23.49 -3.55 -5.35
CA LYS A 307 -24.75 -3.14 -6.01
C LYS A 307 -25.71 -4.32 -6.17
N TRP A 308 -25.19 -5.50 -6.43
CA TRP A 308 -25.94 -6.75 -6.35
C TRP A 308 -25.76 -7.41 -4.99
N LYS A 309 -26.81 -8.12 -4.53
CA LYS A 309 -26.68 -8.97 -3.34
C LYS A 309 -26.02 -10.29 -3.75
N ALA A 310 -25.08 -10.76 -2.94
CA ALA A 310 -24.40 -12.03 -3.16
C ALA A 310 -25.40 -13.21 -3.21
N GLU A 311 -26.44 -13.16 -2.37
CA GLU A 311 -27.50 -14.15 -2.30
C GLU A 311 -28.23 -14.37 -3.62
N ASP A 312 -28.41 -13.30 -4.41
CA ASP A 312 -29.07 -13.40 -5.73
C ASP A 312 -28.20 -14.20 -6.70
N LEU A 313 -26.87 -14.07 -6.63
CA LEU A 313 -25.96 -14.91 -7.39
C LEU A 313 -25.98 -16.36 -6.88
N TRP A 314 -25.92 -16.58 -5.57
CA TRP A 314 -25.97 -17.92 -4.99
C TRP A 314 -27.23 -18.69 -5.39
N ALA A 315 -28.38 -18.00 -5.45
CA ALA A 315 -29.65 -18.57 -5.88
C ALA A 315 -29.67 -19.08 -7.33
N THR A 316 -28.77 -18.61 -8.20
CA THR A 316 -28.61 -19.14 -9.57
C THR A 316 -28.00 -20.56 -9.60
N GLY A 317 -27.45 -21.03 -8.47
CA GLY A 317 -26.65 -22.25 -8.42
C GLY A 317 -25.16 -22.03 -8.71
N TYR A 318 -24.69 -20.77 -8.73
CA TYR A 318 -23.31 -20.38 -9.05
C TYR A 318 -22.24 -21.21 -8.31
N LEU A 319 -22.34 -21.33 -6.98
CA LEU A 319 -21.34 -22.09 -6.21
C LEU A 319 -21.37 -23.58 -6.54
N ASN A 320 -22.56 -24.17 -6.77
CA ASN A 320 -22.64 -25.57 -7.18
C ASN A 320 -22.00 -25.80 -8.56
N ALA A 321 -22.15 -24.84 -9.48
CA ALA A 321 -21.60 -24.94 -10.83
C ALA A 321 -20.09 -24.69 -10.88
N TYR A 322 -19.60 -23.70 -10.13
CA TYR A 322 -18.27 -23.12 -10.34
C TYR A 322 -17.32 -23.16 -9.14
N ALA A 323 -17.77 -23.55 -7.94
CA ALA A 323 -16.87 -23.70 -6.78
C ALA A 323 -15.67 -24.63 -7.03
N PRO A 324 -15.71 -25.67 -7.90
CA PRO A 324 -14.51 -26.45 -8.22
C PRO A 324 -13.36 -25.62 -8.83
N ALA A 325 -13.66 -24.53 -9.54
CA ALA A 325 -12.65 -23.65 -10.15
C ALA A 325 -12.27 -22.44 -9.28
N ILE A 326 -13.17 -22.04 -8.37
CA ILE A 326 -12.97 -20.91 -7.47
C ILE A 326 -12.15 -21.36 -6.27
N GLU A 327 -11.07 -20.65 -5.99
CA GLU A 327 -10.28 -20.80 -4.75
C GLU A 327 -10.72 -19.78 -3.71
N THR A 328 -10.94 -18.55 -4.15
CA THR A 328 -11.29 -17.42 -3.29
C THR A 328 -12.63 -16.84 -3.70
N ILE A 329 -13.60 -16.87 -2.79
CA ILE A 329 -14.82 -16.07 -2.93
C ILE A 329 -14.49 -14.64 -2.50
N SER A 330 -14.71 -13.68 -3.39
CA SER A 330 -14.24 -12.29 -3.22
C SER A 330 -15.34 -11.25 -3.33
N PHE A 331 -15.17 -10.17 -2.57
CA PHE A 331 -15.97 -8.95 -2.65
C PHE A 331 -15.09 -7.70 -2.64
N GLU A 332 -15.62 -6.63 -3.19
CA GLU A 332 -15.02 -5.29 -3.18
C GLU A 332 -16.00 -4.36 -2.46
N HIS A 333 -15.55 -3.57 -1.48
CA HIS A 333 -16.45 -2.69 -0.72
C HIS A 333 -15.65 -1.58 -0.02
N TYR A 334 -16.09 -0.34 -0.18
CA TYR A 334 -15.58 0.84 0.52
C TYR A 334 -16.61 1.32 1.56
N ALA A 335 -16.16 1.88 2.69
CA ALA A 335 -17.07 2.28 3.76
C ALA A 335 -18.07 3.36 3.30
N ASP A 336 -17.64 4.23 2.40
CA ASP A 336 -18.46 5.24 1.75
C ASP A 336 -17.92 5.56 0.33
N ASN A 337 -18.44 6.62 -0.30
CA ASN A 337 -18.07 7.06 -1.64
C ASN A 337 -17.98 8.59 -1.73
N ASN A 338 -16.92 9.09 -2.37
CA ASN A 338 -16.75 10.51 -2.68
C ASN A 338 -17.18 10.85 -4.13
N CYS A 339 -18.03 10.02 -4.73
CA CYS A 339 -18.29 10.05 -6.17
C CYS A 339 -19.02 11.32 -6.64
N ALA A 340 -19.87 11.92 -5.80
CA ALA A 340 -20.50 13.20 -6.13
C ALA A 340 -19.51 14.37 -6.23
N ALA A 341 -18.41 14.33 -5.46
CA ALA A 341 -17.36 15.35 -5.55
C ALA A 341 -16.43 15.10 -6.75
N GLU A 342 -16.09 13.83 -6.99
CA GLU A 342 -15.21 13.46 -8.12
C GLU A 342 -15.91 13.59 -9.47
N PHE A 343 -17.21 13.29 -9.52
CA PHE A 343 -18.06 13.34 -10.71
C PHE A 343 -19.35 14.14 -10.44
N PRO A 344 -19.29 15.49 -10.37
CA PRO A 344 -20.44 16.34 -10.05
C PRO A 344 -21.64 16.16 -10.99
N ASP A 345 -21.38 15.82 -12.26
CA ASP A 345 -22.41 15.58 -13.28
C ASP A 345 -22.77 14.09 -13.43
N GLY A 346 -22.21 13.22 -12.58
CA GLY A 346 -22.37 11.76 -12.66
C GLY A 346 -23.66 11.22 -12.03
N GLY A 347 -24.51 12.09 -11.47
CA GLY A 347 -25.77 11.67 -10.85
C GLY A 347 -25.62 10.98 -9.48
N PHE A 348 -24.49 11.15 -8.80
CA PHE A 348 -24.19 10.53 -7.50
C PHE A 348 -24.81 11.25 -6.28
N GLY A 349 -25.70 12.20 -6.51
CA GLY A 349 -26.37 12.98 -5.46
C GLY A 349 -25.54 14.17 -4.98
N ALA A 350 -25.80 14.60 -3.74
CA ALA A 350 -25.14 15.78 -3.16
C ALA A 350 -23.70 15.47 -2.74
N ILE A 351 -22.81 16.46 -2.92
CA ILE A 351 -21.44 16.39 -2.41
C ILE A 351 -21.47 16.28 -0.89
N LYS A 352 -20.77 15.27 -0.36
CA LYS A 352 -20.58 15.08 1.07
C LYS A 352 -19.42 15.94 1.57
N ASN A 353 -19.60 16.57 2.73
CA ASN A 353 -18.54 17.30 3.40
C ASN A 353 -17.66 16.33 4.21
N PRO A 354 -16.34 16.24 3.95
CA PRO A 354 -15.43 15.37 4.69
C PRO A 354 -15.48 15.55 6.22
N GLN A 355 -15.70 16.78 6.70
CA GLN A 355 -15.77 17.05 8.14
C GLN A 355 -16.98 16.40 8.82
N ASP A 356 -18.09 16.26 8.10
CA ASP A 356 -19.34 15.72 8.64
C ASP A 356 -19.32 14.18 8.65
N VAL A 357 -18.65 13.55 7.68
CA VAL A 357 -18.51 12.09 7.61
C VAL A 357 -17.38 11.55 8.50
N PHE A 358 -16.41 12.38 8.88
CA PHE A 358 -15.21 11.93 9.61
C PHE A 358 -15.53 11.16 10.92
N PRO A 359 -16.48 11.59 11.77
CA PRO A 359 -16.84 10.83 12.98
C PRO A 359 -17.33 9.41 12.71
N GLU A 360 -17.89 9.13 11.52
CA GLU A 360 -18.40 7.80 11.17
C GLU A 360 -17.29 6.76 11.07
N TYR A 361 -16.04 7.17 10.82
CA TYR A 361 -14.86 6.30 10.75
C TYR A 361 -14.23 6.04 12.13
N LEU A 362 -14.69 6.74 13.17
CA LEU A 362 -14.14 6.70 14.52
C LEU A 362 -15.04 5.91 15.48
N THR A 363 -15.73 4.90 14.95
CA THR A 363 -16.62 4.02 15.70
C THR A 363 -16.47 2.58 15.22
N HIS A 364 -16.48 1.65 16.17
CA HIS A 364 -16.47 0.21 15.90
C HIS A 364 -17.66 -0.24 15.02
N ALA A 365 -18.79 0.46 15.15
CA ALA A 365 -19.98 0.20 14.35
C ALA A 365 -19.73 0.34 12.84
N ASN A 366 -18.73 1.12 12.41
CA ASN A 366 -18.35 1.23 11.00
C ASN A 366 -17.87 -0.12 10.45
N GLY A 367 -16.86 -0.73 11.08
CA GLY A 367 -16.33 -2.03 10.70
C GLY A 367 -17.42 -3.11 10.73
N GLN A 368 -18.26 -3.13 11.77
CA GLN A 368 -19.37 -4.08 11.86
C GLN A 368 -20.37 -3.94 10.70
N LYS A 369 -20.75 -2.71 10.34
CA LYS A 369 -21.67 -2.44 9.21
C LYS A 369 -21.08 -2.86 7.87
N MET A 370 -19.78 -2.66 7.66
CA MET A 370 -19.11 -3.08 6.42
C MET A 370 -19.13 -4.60 6.23
N VAL A 371 -19.00 -5.36 7.32
CA VAL A 371 -18.91 -6.82 7.26
C VAL A 371 -20.29 -7.50 7.27
N ALA A 372 -21.30 -6.88 7.89
CA ALA A 372 -22.64 -7.44 8.06
C ALA A 372 -23.28 -8.03 6.78
N PRO A 373 -23.18 -7.40 5.58
CA PRO A 373 -23.76 -7.95 4.35
C PRO A 373 -23.16 -9.30 3.91
N TYR A 374 -21.98 -9.66 4.42
CA TYR A 374 -21.20 -10.78 3.91
C TYR A 374 -21.18 -11.99 4.85
N LEU A 375 -21.78 -11.91 6.04
CA LEU A 375 -21.72 -12.98 7.04
C LEU A 375 -22.28 -14.32 6.54
N ASN A 376 -23.35 -14.28 5.76
CA ASN A 376 -23.91 -15.48 5.12
C ASN A 376 -22.94 -16.06 4.08
N SER A 377 -22.33 -15.19 3.27
CA SER A 377 -21.34 -15.60 2.27
C SER A 377 -20.06 -16.16 2.91
N ALA A 378 -19.63 -15.64 4.06
CA ALA A 378 -18.51 -16.18 4.85
C ALA A 378 -18.80 -17.60 5.38
N ALA A 379 -20.04 -17.84 5.82
CA ALA A 379 -20.46 -19.18 6.23
C ALA A 379 -20.52 -20.16 5.04
N LEU A 380 -20.99 -19.71 3.88
CA LEU A 380 -20.99 -20.51 2.65
C LEU A 380 -19.55 -20.83 2.18
N ALA A 381 -18.64 -19.85 2.21
CA ALA A 381 -17.24 -20.08 1.85
C ALA A 381 -16.60 -21.20 2.68
N GLN A 382 -16.88 -21.24 3.99
CA GLN A 382 -16.42 -22.33 4.86
C GLN A 382 -17.04 -23.68 4.49
N GLN A 383 -18.34 -23.73 4.17
CA GLN A 383 -19.01 -24.97 3.74
C GLN A 383 -18.41 -25.54 2.44
N PHE A 384 -17.99 -24.66 1.52
CA PHE A 384 -17.32 -25.04 0.27
C PHE A 384 -15.79 -25.16 0.41
N ASN A 385 -15.23 -24.95 1.61
CA ASN A 385 -13.80 -24.93 1.90
C ASN A 385 -13.02 -23.97 0.97
N LYS A 386 -13.48 -22.71 0.90
CA LYS A 386 -12.91 -21.63 0.07
C LYS A 386 -12.36 -20.51 0.92
N GLU A 387 -11.36 -19.81 0.38
CA GLU A 387 -10.97 -18.52 0.92
C GLU A 387 -12.11 -17.51 0.76
N PHE A 388 -12.16 -16.53 1.66
CA PHE A 388 -13.17 -15.49 1.65
C PHE A 388 -12.53 -14.13 1.87
N MET A 389 -12.42 -13.31 0.82
CA MET A 389 -11.59 -12.10 0.87
C MET A 389 -12.35 -10.82 0.53
N MET A 390 -12.02 -9.77 1.28
CA MET A 390 -12.34 -8.39 0.91
C MET A 390 -11.25 -7.92 -0.06
N PHE A 391 -11.41 -8.30 -1.31
CA PHE A 391 -10.37 -8.30 -2.34
C PHE A 391 -10.05 -6.91 -2.90
N GLU A 392 -10.93 -5.94 -2.66
CA GLU A 392 -10.63 -4.52 -2.79
C GLU A 392 -11.39 -3.72 -1.74
N THR A 393 -10.70 -2.90 -0.98
CA THR A 393 -11.33 -1.99 -0.03
C THR A 393 -10.44 -0.80 0.26
N ASN A 394 -11.05 0.27 0.74
CA ASN A 394 -10.41 1.34 1.48
C ASN A 394 -11.50 2.20 2.15
N SER A 395 -11.11 3.35 2.71
CA SER A 395 -12.01 4.27 3.41
C SER A 395 -13.22 4.69 2.56
N ALA A 396 -13.00 5.24 1.36
CA ALA A 396 -14.09 5.62 0.47
C ALA A 396 -13.72 5.46 -1.01
N SER A 397 -14.68 5.02 -1.84
CA SER A 397 -14.50 4.91 -3.29
C SER A 397 -14.41 6.29 -3.95
N CYS A 398 -14.13 6.32 -5.27
CA CYS A 398 -13.93 7.57 -6.02
C CYS A 398 -12.81 8.45 -5.44
N GLY A 399 -11.67 7.84 -5.10
CA GLY A 399 -10.46 8.52 -4.66
C GLY A 399 -10.41 8.87 -3.17
N GLY A 400 -11.46 8.57 -2.40
CA GLY A 400 -11.52 8.84 -0.96
C GLY A 400 -11.79 10.29 -0.61
N PHE A 401 -12.02 10.55 0.68
CA PHE A 401 -12.27 11.87 1.24
C PHE A 401 -10.96 12.52 1.75
N PRO A 402 -10.50 13.64 1.17
CA PRO A 402 -9.37 14.42 1.69
C PRO A 402 -9.51 14.77 3.17
N GLY A 403 -8.48 14.48 3.97
CA GLY A 403 -8.45 14.74 5.40
C GLY A 403 -9.14 13.67 6.26
N VAL A 404 -9.93 12.77 5.68
CA VAL A 404 -10.41 11.54 6.34
C VAL A 404 -9.50 10.37 5.96
N SER A 405 -9.40 10.11 4.65
CA SER A 405 -8.80 8.89 4.08
C SER A 405 -7.28 8.81 4.21
N ASP A 406 -6.63 9.96 4.36
CA ASP A 406 -5.19 10.12 4.55
C ASP A 406 -4.85 10.60 5.97
N SER A 407 -5.73 10.34 6.94
CA SER A 407 -5.56 10.68 8.35
C SER A 407 -5.29 9.46 9.22
N PHE A 408 -4.77 9.69 10.43
CA PHE A 408 -4.55 8.66 11.44
C PHE A 408 -5.85 7.98 11.87
N GLY A 409 -6.99 8.67 11.77
CA GLY A 409 -8.32 8.09 11.96
C GLY A 409 -8.57 6.92 11.01
N SER A 410 -8.15 7.04 9.74
CA SER A 410 -8.21 5.93 8.78
C SER A 410 -7.24 4.80 9.13
N ALA A 411 -6.10 5.08 9.77
CA ALA A 411 -5.21 4.02 10.26
C ALA A 411 -5.86 3.20 11.37
N LEU A 412 -6.47 3.87 12.35
CA LEU A 412 -7.20 3.19 13.44
C LEU A 412 -8.42 2.44 12.91
N TRP A 413 -9.16 3.05 11.98
CA TRP A 413 -10.28 2.41 11.28
C TRP A 413 -9.83 1.13 10.58
N ALA A 414 -8.71 1.15 9.85
CA ALA A 414 -8.19 -0.03 9.18
C ALA A 414 -7.68 -1.10 10.16
N VAL A 415 -7.20 -0.74 11.36
CA VAL A 415 -6.88 -1.74 12.40
C VAL A 415 -8.16 -2.42 12.90
N ASP A 416 -9.17 -1.65 13.29
CA ASP A 416 -10.45 -2.18 13.76
C ASP A 416 -11.17 -3.00 12.67
N TYR A 417 -11.29 -2.46 11.46
CA TYR A 417 -11.91 -3.13 10.32
C TYR A 417 -11.19 -4.42 9.93
N GLY A 418 -9.86 -4.44 9.95
CA GLY A 418 -9.07 -5.64 9.67
C GLY A 418 -9.32 -6.76 10.69
N LEU A 419 -9.33 -6.41 11.98
CA LEU A 419 -9.66 -7.36 13.05
C LEU A 419 -11.12 -7.82 12.98
N GLN A 420 -12.04 -6.93 12.59
CA GLN A 420 -13.45 -7.25 12.41
C GLN A 420 -13.69 -8.20 11.22
N LEU A 421 -12.98 -8.00 10.10
CA LEU A 421 -12.97 -8.92 8.97
C LEU A 421 -12.45 -10.30 9.39
N ALA A 422 -11.32 -10.33 10.12
CA ALA A 422 -10.74 -11.57 10.63
C ALA A 422 -11.69 -12.29 11.61
N TYR A 423 -12.33 -11.57 12.53
CA TYR A 423 -13.37 -12.10 13.42
C TYR A 423 -14.56 -12.69 12.65
N SER A 424 -14.92 -12.07 11.53
CA SER A 424 -16.04 -12.47 10.68
C SER A 424 -15.69 -13.52 9.63
N ASN A 425 -14.57 -14.24 9.81
CA ASN A 425 -14.11 -15.34 8.95
C ASN A 425 -13.72 -14.95 7.52
N PHE A 426 -13.35 -13.70 7.28
CA PHE A 426 -12.55 -13.40 6.10
C PHE A 426 -11.15 -13.99 6.27
N THR A 427 -10.50 -14.37 5.18
CA THR A 427 -9.12 -14.89 5.11
C THR A 427 -8.11 -13.81 4.67
N GLY A 428 -8.60 -12.61 4.37
CA GLY A 428 -7.76 -11.46 4.06
C GLY A 428 -8.51 -10.31 3.44
N ALA A 429 -7.79 -9.20 3.31
CA ALA A 429 -8.28 -7.98 2.70
C ALA A 429 -7.17 -7.23 1.95
N MET A 430 -7.54 -6.40 0.97
CA MET A 430 -6.57 -5.67 0.17
C MET A 430 -6.88 -4.18 0.15
N LEU A 431 -5.94 -3.38 0.67
CA LEU A 431 -6.03 -1.93 0.64
C LEU A 431 -5.68 -1.44 -0.77
N HIS A 432 -6.62 -0.76 -1.42
CA HIS A 432 -6.45 -0.33 -2.81
C HIS A 432 -5.48 0.85 -2.95
N ILE A 433 -4.77 0.89 -4.08
CA ILE A 433 -3.86 1.93 -4.55
C ILE A 433 -4.25 2.29 -5.98
N GLY A 434 -4.86 3.47 -6.14
CA GLY A 434 -5.37 3.95 -7.44
C GLY A 434 -4.51 5.04 -8.09
N GLY A 435 -3.37 5.41 -7.49
CA GLY A 435 -2.43 6.39 -8.04
C GLY A 435 -2.59 7.82 -7.50
N SER A 436 -1.99 8.80 -8.17
CA SER A 436 -1.79 10.16 -7.63
C SER A 436 -3.06 10.95 -7.31
N ASN A 437 -4.19 10.62 -7.93
CA ASN A 437 -5.47 11.30 -7.70
C ASN A 437 -6.24 10.74 -6.49
N VAL A 438 -5.68 9.74 -5.81
CA VAL A 438 -6.35 9.00 -4.76
C VAL A 438 -5.77 9.35 -3.39
N THR A 439 -6.66 9.69 -2.46
CA THR A 439 -6.33 10.11 -1.09
C THR A 439 -5.98 8.92 -0.20
N TYR A 440 -6.68 7.80 -0.33
CA TYR A 440 -6.61 6.68 0.62
C TYR A 440 -5.36 5.79 0.48
N ASN A 441 -4.47 6.07 -0.47
CA ASN A 441 -3.36 5.20 -0.83
C ASN A 441 -2.48 4.90 0.41
N PRO A 442 -2.21 3.62 0.73
CA PRO A 442 -1.22 3.24 1.72
C PRO A 442 0.18 3.82 1.42
N PHE A 443 0.54 3.95 0.15
CA PHE A 443 1.76 4.63 -0.29
C PHE A 443 1.61 5.13 -1.72
N THR A 444 2.30 6.22 -2.05
CA THR A 444 2.25 6.84 -3.38
C THR A 444 3.65 7.32 -3.82
N PRO A 445 4.11 6.95 -5.03
CA PRO A 445 5.32 7.52 -5.63
C PRO A 445 5.12 9.00 -5.95
N PRO A 446 6.15 9.86 -5.90
CA PRO A 446 6.01 11.27 -6.27
C PRO A 446 5.61 11.42 -7.74
N PRO A 447 4.91 12.51 -8.12
CA PRO A 447 4.57 12.72 -9.52
C PRO A 447 5.82 12.86 -10.39
N THR A 448 5.73 12.42 -11.65
CA THR A 448 6.85 12.29 -12.59
C THR A 448 7.66 13.59 -12.76
N ASN A 449 7.01 14.75 -12.71
CA ASN A 449 7.66 16.05 -12.88
C ASN A 449 8.61 16.43 -11.74
N ILE A 450 8.51 15.77 -10.58
CA ILE A 450 9.34 16.05 -9.40
C ILE A 450 10.03 14.80 -8.83
N SER A 451 9.82 13.63 -9.45
CA SER A 451 10.38 12.35 -8.99
C SER A 451 11.91 12.30 -9.05
N LEU A 452 12.56 13.32 -9.64
CA LEU A 452 14.01 13.48 -9.62
C LEU A 452 14.54 13.93 -8.25
N PHE A 453 13.73 14.60 -7.43
CA PHE A 453 14.15 15.23 -6.18
C PHE A 453 13.17 15.05 -4.99
N GLN A 454 11.99 14.49 -5.20
CA GLN A 454 11.09 14.04 -4.15
C GLN A 454 11.08 12.52 -4.05
N GLN A 455 10.75 11.98 -2.87
CA GLN A 455 10.60 10.54 -2.62
C GLN A 455 9.13 10.15 -2.44
N PHE A 456 8.86 8.91 -2.03
CA PHE A 456 7.50 8.43 -1.82
C PHE A 456 6.83 9.18 -0.67
N THR A 457 5.51 9.03 -0.60
CA THR A 457 4.68 9.40 0.54
C THR A 457 3.98 8.14 1.04
N VAL A 458 3.92 7.96 2.36
CA VAL A 458 3.16 6.87 2.99
C VAL A 458 1.91 7.43 3.61
N GLY A 459 0.77 6.81 3.33
CA GLY A 459 -0.51 7.08 3.97
C GLY A 459 -0.61 6.37 5.33
N PRO A 460 -1.37 6.91 6.29
CA PRO A 460 -1.48 6.31 7.62
C PRO A 460 -1.95 4.84 7.63
N THR A 461 -2.76 4.41 6.66
CA THR A 461 -3.25 3.02 6.53
C THR A 461 -2.14 1.99 6.31
N MET A 462 -0.95 2.40 5.84
CA MET A 462 0.22 1.52 5.78
C MET A 462 0.63 1.01 7.17
N TYR A 463 0.53 1.84 8.21
CA TYR A 463 0.88 1.44 9.58
C TYR A 463 -0.08 0.39 10.14
N SER A 464 -1.35 0.39 9.69
CA SER A 464 -2.34 -0.63 10.04
C SER A 464 -1.94 -2.02 9.51
N THR A 465 -1.25 -2.08 8.37
CA THR A 465 -0.74 -3.36 7.83
C THR A 465 0.36 -3.95 8.73
N LEU A 466 1.22 -3.11 9.33
CA LEU A 466 2.22 -3.55 10.29
C LEU A 466 1.59 -4.03 11.59
N PHE A 467 0.59 -3.28 12.09
CA PHE A 467 -0.18 -3.68 13.27
C PHE A 467 -0.81 -5.05 13.06
N MET A 468 -1.52 -5.24 11.95
CA MET A 468 -2.23 -6.49 11.65
C MET A 468 -1.28 -7.68 11.44
N ALA A 469 -0.14 -7.46 10.77
CA ALA A 469 0.87 -8.50 10.59
C ALA A 469 1.43 -8.99 11.94
N GLU A 470 1.72 -8.08 12.87
CA GLU A 470 2.21 -8.46 14.22
C GLU A 470 1.11 -9.00 15.13
N ALA A 471 -0.14 -8.55 14.96
CA ALA A 471 -1.30 -9.04 15.69
C ALA A 471 -1.61 -10.51 15.35
N LEU A 472 -1.57 -10.86 14.06
CA LEU A 472 -1.91 -12.21 13.59
C LEU A 472 -0.69 -13.15 13.54
N GLY A 473 0.52 -12.62 13.48
CA GLY A 473 1.76 -13.42 13.53
C GLY A 473 1.95 -14.35 12.31
N LYS A 474 3.02 -15.14 12.33
CA LYS A 474 3.44 -15.97 11.17
C LYS A 474 2.97 -17.41 11.20
N THR A 475 2.33 -17.84 12.28
CA THR A 475 2.01 -19.26 12.51
C THR A 475 0.85 -19.73 11.65
N ASN A 476 0.02 -18.80 11.14
CA ASN A 476 -1.25 -19.06 10.48
C ASN A 476 -2.26 -19.79 11.39
N THR A 477 -2.10 -19.72 12.71
CA THR A 477 -2.98 -20.36 13.69
C THR A 477 -3.75 -19.36 14.55
N SER A 478 -3.52 -18.06 14.35
CA SER A 478 -4.18 -17.01 15.12
C SER A 478 -5.68 -16.97 14.85
N ARG A 479 -6.49 -16.95 15.90
CA ARG A 479 -7.95 -16.79 15.84
C ARG A 479 -8.34 -15.55 16.61
N VAL A 480 -9.28 -14.80 16.07
CA VAL A 480 -9.69 -13.49 16.60
C VAL A 480 -11.07 -13.59 17.22
N VAL A 481 -11.27 -12.90 18.34
CA VAL A 481 -12.59 -12.67 18.95
C VAL A 481 -12.76 -11.18 19.22
N ASP A 482 -13.90 -10.62 18.83
CA ASP A 482 -14.31 -9.27 19.18
C ASP A 482 -14.90 -9.25 20.60
N LEU A 483 -14.35 -8.38 21.45
CA LEU A 483 -14.69 -8.23 22.86
C LEU A 483 -15.21 -6.81 23.15
N THR A 484 -15.51 -6.06 22.10
CA THR A 484 -15.83 -4.64 22.18
C THR A 484 -17.15 -4.42 22.91
N THR A 485 -17.10 -3.58 23.95
CA THR A 485 -18.30 -3.12 24.68
C THR A 485 -18.58 -1.63 24.51
N ASN A 486 -17.67 -0.89 23.86
CA ASN A 486 -17.80 0.54 23.63
C ASN A 486 -17.30 0.90 22.22
N GLU A 487 -18.09 1.66 21.47
CA GLU A 487 -17.79 1.95 20.07
C GLU A 487 -16.51 2.77 19.83
N PHE A 488 -16.05 3.52 20.83
CA PHE A 488 -14.85 4.38 20.71
C PHE A 488 -13.57 3.68 21.19
N THR A 489 -13.71 2.54 21.87
CA THR A 489 -12.57 1.77 22.39
C THR A 489 -12.69 0.28 22.03
N PRO A 490 -12.56 -0.11 20.75
CA PRO A 490 -12.57 -1.51 20.35
C PRO A 490 -11.53 -2.36 21.07
N VAL A 491 -11.88 -3.62 21.36
CA VAL A 491 -11.02 -4.59 22.03
C VAL A 491 -11.14 -5.94 21.34
N TYR A 492 -10.00 -6.54 21.00
CA TYR A 492 -9.94 -7.88 20.38
C TYR A 492 -8.99 -8.80 21.14
N GLY A 493 -9.43 -10.04 21.36
CA GLY A 493 -8.58 -11.13 21.84
C GLY A 493 -8.05 -11.94 20.67
N ILE A 494 -6.77 -12.32 20.71
CA ILE A 494 -6.11 -13.07 19.65
C ILE A 494 -5.45 -14.31 20.25
N TYR A 495 -5.92 -15.49 19.83
CA TYR A 495 -5.47 -16.79 20.31
C TYR A 495 -4.60 -17.44 19.25
N GLU A 496 -3.35 -17.76 19.57
CA GLU A 496 -2.40 -18.41 18.67
C GLU A 496 -2.03 -19.77 19.25
N HIS A 497 -2.03 -20.84 18.43
CA HIS A 497 -1.97 -22.22 18.91
C HIS A 497 -2.95 -22.51 20.07
N ASP A 498 -4.18 -22.03 19.93
CA ASP A 498 -5.29 -22.23 20.88
C ASP A 498 -5.07 -21.64 22.29
N THR A 499 -4.06 -20.79 22.47
CA THR A 499 -3.79 -20.07 23.72
C THR A 499 -3.83 -18.56 23.49
N LEU A 500 -4.33 -17.79 24.44
CA LEU A 500 -4.35 -16.33 24.37
C LEU A 500 -2.93 -15.79 24.18
N ALA A 501 -2.68 -15.21 23.02
CA ALA A 501 -1.35 -14.75 22.62
C ALA A 501 -1.24 -13.23 22.70
N ARG A 502 -2.26 -12.52 22.22
CA ARG A 502 -2.24 -11.06 22.12
C ARG A 502 -3.61 -10.45 22.40
N VAL A 503 -3.62 -9.18 22.79
CA VAL A 503 -4.83 -8.35 22.87
C VAL A 503 -4.57 -7.04 22.12
N ALA A 504 -5.51 -6.67 21.25
CA ALA A 504 -5.50 -5.38 20.57
C ALA A 504 -6.51 -4.45 21.25
N LEU A 505 -6.04 -3.26 21.63
CA LEU A 505 -6.82 -2.21 22.29
C LEU A 505 -6.78 -0.97 21.43
N VAL A 506 -7.92 -0.45 20.99
CA VAL A 506 -8.02 0.73 20.11
C VAL A 506 -8.63 1.89 20.89
N ASN A 507 -8.26 3.13 20.54
CA ASN A 507 -8.85 4.36 21.05
C ASN A 507 -9.07 5.35 19.90
N PHE A 508 -10.33 5.51 19.51
CA PHE A 508 -10.75 6.43 18.45
C PHE A 508 -10.85 7.89 18.90
N MET A 509 -10.64 8.19 20.17
CA MET A 509 -10.76 9.55 20.70
C MET A 509 -9.44 10.31 20.60
N THR A 510 -9.47 11.56 20.15
CA THR A 510 -8.34 12.50 20.33
C THR A 510 -8.41 13.11 21.72
N GLU A 511 -7.27 13.14 22.44
CA GLU A 511 -7.20 13.77 23.76
C GLU A 511 -7.59 15.26 23.70
N GLN A 512 -8.44 15.70 24.63
CA GLN A 512 -8.86 17.09 24.77
C GLN A 512 -8.78 17.48 26.25
N ASN A 513 -7.98 18.51 26.56
CA ASN A 513 -7.78 19.02 27.92
C ASN A 513 -7.31 17.95 28.94
N GLY A 514 -6.44 17.03 28.50
CA GLY A 514 -5.92 15.94 29.34
C GLY A 514 -6.91 14.78 29.56
N VAL A 515 -7.99 14.71 28.78
CA VAL A 515 -9.02 13.67 28.85
C VAL A 515 -9.11 12.94 27.52
N GLY A 516 -9.27 11.62 27.56
CA GLY A 516 -9.51 10.77 26.39
C GLY A 516 -8.70 9.48 26.38
N SER A 517 -7.55 9.45 27.07
CA SER A 517 -6.78 8.22 27.28
C SER A 517 -7.48 7.32 28.31
N TYR A 518 -7.22 6.02 28.24
CA TYR A 518 -7.85 5.06 29.15
C TYR A 518 -6.87 3.98 29.65
N GLN A 519 -7.28 3.28 30.70
CA GLN A 519 -6.58 2.12 31.26
C GLN A 519 -7.41 0.85 31.08
N ALA A 520 -6.91 -0.13 30.34
CA ALA A 520 -7.52 -1.47 30.26
C ALA A 520 -6.82 -2.40 31.24
N THR A 521 -7.57 -2.98 32.18
CA THR A 521 -7.07 -4.00 33.10
C THR A 521 -7.35 -5.37 32.52
N ILE A 522 -6.33 -6.07 32.04
CA ILE A 522 -6.45 -7.41 31.49
C ILE A 522 -6.33 -8.43 32.63
N SER A 523 -7.24 -9.40 32.70
CA SER A 523 -7.16 -10.54 33.60
C SER A 523 -7.26 -11.83 32.78
N ILE A 524 -6.30 -12.74 32.96
CA ILE A 524 -6.20 -13.98 32.17
C ILE A 524 -6.43 -15.18 33.09
N GLY A 525 -7.40 -16.02 32.73
CA GLY A 525 -7.86 -17.10 33.59
C GLY A 525 -8.44 -16.58 34.92
N GLY A 526 -8.74 -17.48 35.85
CA GLY A 526 -9.35 -17.12 37.14
C GLY A 526 -10.75 -16.53 37.00
N GLY A 527 -11.28 -15.99 38.11
CA GLY A 527 -12.57 -15.30 38.13
C GLY A 527 -13.72 -16.13 37.55
N LEU A 528 -14.35 -15.63 36.48
CA LEU A 528 -15.51 -16.24 35.81
C LEU A 528 -15.13 -17.24 34.70
N THR A 529 -13.84 -17.41 34.39
CA THR A 529 -13.39 -18.23 33.24
C THR A 529 -13.38 -19.73 33.52
N GLY A 530 -13.33 -20.12 34.80
CA GLY A 530 -13.17 -21.53 35.21
C GLY A 530 -11.74 -22.06 35.09
N GLU A 531 -10.78 -21.25 34.66
CA GLU A 531 -9.36 -21.61 34.54
C GLU A 531 -8.54 -21.12 35.75
N PRO A 532 -7.35 -21.68 36.01
CA PRO A 532 -6.39 -21.10 36.95
C PRO A 532 -5.94 -19.70 36.52
N ASN A 533 -5.50 -18.88 37.48
CA ASN A 533 -4.87 -17.59 37.19
C ASN A 533 -3.67 -17.78 36.24
N ALA A 534 -3.63 -17.03 35.15
CA ALA A 534 -2.63 -17.17 34.09
C ALA A 534 -1.98 -15.84 33.68
N THR A 535 -2.24 -14.75 34.41
CA THR A 535 -1.59 -13.46 34.12
C THR A 535 -0.06 -13.57 34.27
N PRO A 536 0.74 -13.21 33.25
CA PRO A 536 2.19 -13.28 33.32
C PRO A 536 2.76 -12.22 34.28
N ALA A 537 4.04 -12.31 34.64
CA ALA A 537 4.69 -11.32 35.52
C ALA A 537 4.87 -9.94 34.85
N SER A 538 5.06 -9.92 33.54
CA SER A 538 5.09 -8.74 32.71
C SER A 538 4.59 -9.05 31.30
N VAL A 539 4.25 -8.00 30.56
CA VAL A 539 3.84 -8.07 29.15
C VAL A 539 4.64 -7.06 28.33
N LYS A 540 4.81 -7.35 27.04
CA LYS A 540 5.36 -6.41 26.07
C LYS A 540 4.24 -5.70 25.33
N VAL A 541 4.38 -4.39 25.09
CA VAL A 541 3.37 -3.58 24.41
C VAL A 541 4.01 -2.70 23.34
N LYS A 542 3.46 -2.74 22.14
CA LYS A 542 3.75 -1.79 21.06
C LYS A 542 2.55 -0.86 20.85
N TYR A 543 2.85 0.39 20.51
CA TYR A 543 1.83 1.41 20.32
C TYR A 543 1.83 1.94 18.89
N LEU A 544 0.62 2.07 18.32
CA LEU A 544 0.34 2.87 17.13
C LEU A 544 -0.19 4.22 17.60
N THR A 545 0.52 5.32 17.31
CA THR A 545 0.19 6.65 17.85
C THR A 545 0.30 7.77 16.83
N ALA A 546 -0.46 8.83 17.07
CA ALA A 546 -0.32 10.14 16.45
C ALA A 546 -0.87 11.23 17.39
N PRO A 547 -0.55 12.52 17.21
CA PRO A 547 -1.07 13.61 18.04
C PRO A 547 -2.59 13.82 17.94
N SER A 548 -3.23 13.36 16.87
CA SER A 548 -4.66 13.53 16.62
C SER A 548 -5.15 12.52 15.59
N VAL A 549 -6.43 12.14 15.63
CA VAL A 549 -7.04 11.33 14.57
C VAL A 549 -6.97 12.03 13.21
N ALA A 550 -6.91 13.36 13.19
CA ALA A 550 -6.75 14.15 11.97
C ALA A 550 -5.29 14.32 11.50
N GLU A 551 -4.32 13.70 12.19
CA GLU A 551 -2.90 13.76 11.81
C GLU A 551 -2.64 12.99 10.52
N LYS A 552 -1.72 13.46 9.67
CA LYS A 552 -1.42 12.83 8.37
C LYS A 552 0.01 12.31 8.26
N GLN A 553 0.93 12.88 9.02
CA GLN A 553 2.38 12.69 8.85
C GLN A 553 3.05 12.12 10.10
N GLN A 554 2.66 12.61 11.28
CA GLN A 554 3.27 12.20 12.56
C GLN A 554 2.64 10.90 13.10
N VAL A 555 2.73 9.84 12.31
CA VAL A 555 2.23 8.50 12.64
C VAL A 555 3.40 7.59 13.00
N PHE A 556 3.27 6.87 14.11
CA PHE A 556 4.33 6.03 14.66
C PHE A 556 3.83 4.63 14.99
N TRP A 557 4.56 3.60 14.55
CA TRP A 557 4.43 2.22 15.03
C TRP A 557 5.63 1.90 15.91
N ALA A 558 5.39 1.59 17.18
CA ALA A 558 6.43 1.32 18.17
C ALA A 558 7.54 2.40 18.18
N ASN A 559 7.15 3.69 18.10
CA ASN A 559 8.05 4.85 18.03
C ASN A 559 8.89 4.95 16.73
N GLN A 560 8.57 4.19 15.69
CA GLN A 560 9.18 4.30 14.36
C GLN A 560 8.19 4.90 13.36
N THR A 561 8.70 5.63 12.38
CA THR A 561 7.92 6.25 11.30
C THR A 561 8.59 6.00 9.95
N PHE A 562 7.82 5.97 8.87
CA PHE A 562 8.37 5.98 7.51
C PHE A 562 8.90 7.36 7.08
N GLY A 563 8.67 8.39 7.90
CA GLY A 563 9.09 9.75 7.64
C GLY A 563 7.99 10.60 7.03
N PRO A 564 8.24 11.91 6.88
CA PRO A 564 7.26 12.85 6.38
C PRO A 564 7.03 12.67 4.88
N ARG A 565 5.99 13.33 4.42
CA ARG A 565 5.60 13.35 3.01
C ARG A 565 6.76 13.76 2.09
N PHE A 566 6.86 13.05 0.96
CA PHE A 566 7.93 13.15 -0.04
C PHE A 566 9.36 12.85 0.45
N GLN A 567 9.52 12.25 1.62
CA GLN A 567 10.82 11.88 2.18
C GLN A 567 10.89 10.39 2.53
N VAL A 568 9.98 9.57 1.96
CA VAL A 568 9.90 8.15 2.27
C VAL A 568 10.71 7.34 1.27
N ASP A 569 11.72 6.63 1.77
CA ASP A 569 12.49 5.62 1.04
C ASP A 569 12.04 4.17 1.32
N GLY A 570 10.94 4.03 2.06
CA GLY A 570 10.29 2.78 2.45
C GLY A 570 10.87 2.12 3.70
N ARG A 571 11.86 2.71 4.37
CA ARG A 571 12.44 2.18 5.62
C ARG A 571 11.80 2.83 6.84
N LEU A 572 11.63 2.05 7.90
CA LEU A 572 11.27 2.58 9.22
C LEU A 572 12.47 3.33 9.82
N ILE A 573 12.19 4.53 10.31
CA ILE A 573 13.14 5.47 10.92
C ILE A 573 12.79 5.61 12.40
N GLY A 574 13.82 5.67 13.25
CA GLY A 574 13.68 5.79 14.69
C GLY A 574 13.99 4.50 15.42
N GLN A 575 14.21 4.62 16.73
CA GLN A 575 14.40 3.47 17.60
C GLN A 575 13.04 2.84 17.91
N GLU A 576 12.92 1.54 17.67
CA GLU A 576 11.78 0.76 18.10
C GLU A 576 11.70 0.74 19.63
N ILE A 577 10.53 1.08 20.16
CA ILE A 577 10.24 1.07 21.60
C ILE A 577 9.14 0.05 21.86
N ILE A 578 9.54 -1.03 22.55
CA ILE A 578 8.63 -2.01 23.13
C ILE A 578 8.55 -1.71 24.62
N LYS A 579 7.35 -1.42 25.13
CA LYS A 579 7.16 -1.15 26.56
C LYS A 579 6.97 -2.47 27.30
N GLU A 580 7.77 -2.70 28.33
CA GLU A 580 7.52 -3.76 29.29
C GLU A 580 6.67 -3.21 30.44
N ILE A 581 5.52 -3.84 30.68
CA ILE A 581 4.59 -3.44 31.74
C ILE A 581 4.53 -4.57 32.77
N PRO A 582 4.88 -4.31 34.05
CA PRO A 582 4.73 -5.30 35.11
C PRO A 582 3.25 -5.54 35.41
N CYS A 583 2.89 -6.79 35.65
CA CYS A 583 1.55 -7.20 36.02
C CYS A 583 1.51 -7.67 37.48
N ASP A 584 0.35 -7.61 38.11
CA ASP A 584 0.13 -8.12 39.47
C ASP A 584 -0.40 -9.55 39.39
N GLN A 585 0.48 -10.54 39.59
CA GLN A 585 0.09 -11.95 39.59
C GLN A 585 -0.72 -12.37 40.82
N THR A 586 -0.63 -11.60 41.91
CA THR A 586 -1.44 -11.85 43.12
C THR A 586 -2.88 -11.41 42.87
N ALA A 587 -3.07 -10.26 42.24
CA ALA A 587 -4.37 -9.77 41.81
C ALA A 587 -4.89 -10.42 40.52
N ASN A 588 -4.04 -11.15 39.78
CA ASN A 588 -4.29 -11.70 38.45
C ASN A 588 -4.70 -10.61 37.43
N THR A 589 -3.97 -9.50 37.41
CA THR A 589 -4.29 -8.35 36.55
C THR A 589 -3.05 -7.73 35.92
N CYS A 590 -3.21 -7.17 34.73
CA CYS A 590 -2.22 -6.35 34.06
C CYS A 590 -2.86 -5.07 33.49
N THR A 591 -2.42 -3.91 33.97
CA THR A 591 -3.04 -2.62 33.60
C THR A 591 -2.28 -1.95 32.45
N ILE A 592 -2.94 -1.84 31.30
CA ILE A 592 -2.37 -1.31 30.06
C ILE A 592 -2.89 0.11 29.82
N PRO A 593 -2.01 1.12 29.75
CA PRO A 593 -2.39 2.46 29.32
C PRO A 593 -2.60 2.50 27.82
N VAL A 594 -3.67 3.13 27.34
CA VAL A 594 -3.95 3.30 25.91
C VAL A 594 -4.06 4.80 25.60
N PRO A 595 -3.20 5.34 24.71
CA PRO A 595 -3.18 6.77 24.38
C PRO A 595 -4.43 7.18 23.59
N ALA A 596 -4.69 8.49 23.53
CA ALA A 596 -5.81 9.09 22.80
C ALA A 596 -5.31 10.13 21.79
N PRO A 597 -5.37 9.86 20.49
CA PRO A 597 -5.78 8.61 19.87
C PRO A 597 -4.66 7.57 19.88
N GLY A 598 -4.99 6.32 19.60
CA GLY A 598 -3.98 5.30 19.34
C GLY A 598 -4.48 3.87 19.50
N ALA A 599 -3.58 2.93 19.31
CA ALA A 599 -3.83 1.52 19.59
C ALA A 599 -2.64 0.88 20.30
N ALA A 600 -2.92 -0.06 21.19
CA ALA A 600 -1.92 -0.87 21.88
C ALA A 600 -2.07 -2.34 21.45
N LEU A 601 -0.97 -2.93 20.99
CA LEU A 601 -0.87 -4.38 20.78
C LEU A 601 -0.08 -4.97 21.96
N VAL A 602 -0.78 -5.75 22.78
CA VAL A 602 -0.26 -6.34 24.01
C VAL A 602 0.11 -7.80 23.71
N PHE A 603 1.37 -8.16 23.93
CA PHE A 603 1.88 -9.52 23.77
C PHE A 603 1.90 -10.22 25.13
N LEU A 604 1.10 -11.28 25.27
CA LEU A 604 0.78 -11.93 26.54
C LEU A 604 1.54 -13.25 26.71
N SER A 605 1.37 -14.20 25.78
CA SER A 605 2.02 -15.51 25.87
C SER A 605 3.54 -15.40 25.72
N SER A 606 4.29 -16.35 26.29
CA SER A 606 5.75 -16.36 26.18
C SER A 606 6.23 -16.33 24.72
N ASP A 607 5.58 -17.09 23.84
CA ASP A 607 5.89 -17.09 22.40
C ASP A 607 5.56 -15.75 21.75
N ALA A 608 4.42 -15.13 22.09
CA ALA A 608 4.08 -13.81 21.57
C ALA A 608 5.09 -12.75 22.04
N GLN A 609 5.52 -12.80 23.30
CA GLN A 609 6.52 -11.87 23.86
C GLN A 609 7.91 -12.07 23.25
N ASN A 610 8.31 -13.30 22.96
CA ASN A 610 9.58 -13.59 22.27
C ASN A 610 9.55 -13.11 20.81
N ASN A 611 8.39 -13.20 20.16
CA ASN A 611 8.20 -12.73 18.79
C ASN A 611 7.86 -11.24 18.68
N ALA A 612 7.69 -10.54 19.81
CA ALA A 612 7.46 -9.09 19.82
C ALA A 612 8.73 -8.29 19.52
N ASP A 613 9.90 -8.90 19.69
CA ASP A 613 11.20 -8.25 19.54
C ASP A 613 11.50 -7.79 18.12
N SER A 614 12.51 -6.93 17.98
CA SER A 614 12.83 -6.26 16.73
C SER A 614 13.04 -7.21 15.57
N VAL A 615 12.22 -7.04 14.54
CA VAL A 615 12.37 -7.72 13.27
C VAL A 615 13.43 -6.97 12.46
N VAL A 616 14.59 -7.60 12.22
CA VAL A 616 15.58 -7.06 11.29
C VAL A 616 14.97 -7.06 9.91
N THR A 617 14.48 -5.89 9.49
CA THR A 617 13.83 -5.76 8.19
C THR A 617 14.88 -5.74 7.09
N GLN A 618 14.72 -6.59 6.07
CA GLN A 618 15.59 -6.53 4.91
C GLN A 618 15.38 -5.19 4.19
N THR A 619 16.48 -4.48 3.94
CA THR A 619 16.44 -3.21 3.20
C THR A 619 17.22 -3.30 1.91
N TYR A 620 16.70 -2.61 0.91
CA TYR A 620 17.27 -2.50 -0.42
C TYR A 620 17.75 -1.06 -0.61
N SER A 621 18.91 -0.93 -1.26
CA SER A 621 19.48 0.36 -1.64
C SER A 621 19.32 0.58 -3.13
N THR A 622 19.12 1.83 -3.54
CA THR A 622 19.18 2.22 -4.97
C THR A 622 20.58 2.70 -5.30
N THR A 623 21.15 2.22 -6.41
CA THR A 623 22.34 2.82 -7.07
C THR A 623 21.95 3.79 -8.17
N SER A 624 20.69 3.74 -8.62
CA SER A 624 20.05 4.70 -9.49
C SER A 624 19.66 5.94 -8.69
N VAL A 625 20.62 6.86 -8.57
CA VAL A 625 20.32 8.24 -8.26
C VAL A 625 19.91 8.89 -9.58
N THR A 626 18.65 9.33 -9.69
CA THR A 626 18.27 10.33 -10.72
C THR A 626 19.01 11.65 -10.53
N ASN A 627 19.84 11.75 -9.48
CA ASN A 627 20.46 12.97 -9.05
C ASN A 627 21.99 12.84 -8.93
N ARG A 628 22.73 13.51 -9.81
CA ARG A 628 24.16 13.79 -9.62
C ARG A 628 24.40 15.03 -8.74
N LEU A 629 23.34 15.71 -8.28
CA LEU A 629 23.39 16.98 -7.54
C LEU A 629 22.46 16.96 -6.32
N ALA A 630 23.01 16.62 -5.15
CA ALA A 630 22.30 16.78 -3.88
C ALA A 630 21.85 18.24 -3.71
N THR A 631 20.55 18.51 -3.83
CA THR A 631 20.00 19.84 -3.57
C THR A 631 19.50 19.84 -2.14
N ALA A 632 20.26 20.43 -1.22
CA ALA A 632 19.80 20.67 0.14
C ALA A 632 18.66 21.69 0.08
N THR A 633 17.45 21.26 0.41
CA THR A 633 16.29 22.17 0.48
C THR A 633 16.19 22.65 1.93
N LEU A 634 16.59 23.89 2.20
CA LEU A 634 16.46 24.51 3.51
C LEU A 634 15.12 25.26 3.57
N PHE A 635 14.37 25.09 4.66
CA PHE A 635 13.18 25.92 4.90
C PHE A 635 13.58 27.40 4.95
N PRO A 636 12.83 28.33 4.32
CA PRO A 636 13.13 29.75 4.41
C PRO A 636 13.25 30.27 5.85
N SER A 637 12.49 29.68 6.78
CA SER A 637 12.55 29.97 8.22
C SER A 637 13.91 29.62 8.86
N ALA A 638 14.62 28.63 8.34
CA ALA A 638 15.97 28.26 8.79
C ALA A 638 17.05 29.25 8.31
N ILE A 639 16.78 29.99 7.23
CA ILE A 639 17.70 31.03 6.71
C ILE A 639 17.48 32.36 7.45
N VAL A 640 16.26 32.65 7.90
CA VAL A 640 15.94 33.89 8.63
C VAL A 640 16.59 33.96 10.01
N GLN A 641 16.91 32.82 10.65
CA GLN A 641 17.64 32.77 11.92
C GLN A 641 19.16 32.52 11.78
N SER A 642 19.66 32.37 10.55
CA SER A 642 21.09 32.28 10.31
C SER A 642 21.70 33.68 10.45
N ASN A 643 22.36 33.94 11.58
CA ASN A 643 23.18 35.12 11.81
C ASN A 643 24.41 35.12 10.88
N GLY A 644 24.18 35.40 9.60
CA GLY A 644 25.20 35.58 8.57
C GLY A 644 25.96 36.89 8.76
N HIS A 645 26.77 36.97 9.81
CA HIS A 645 27.77 38.02 9.96
C HIS A 645 29.14 37.40 9.61
N ARG A 646 29.86 38.07 8.68
CA ARG A 646 31.25 37.81 8.19
C ARG A 646 31.42 37.10 6.84
N GLY A 647 30.66 37.53 5.83
CA GLY A 647 30.87 37.13 4.43
C GLY A 647 32.07 37.76 3.70
N ALA A 648 32.95 38.51 4.39
CA ALA A 648 34.03 39.27 3.74
C ALA A 648 35.47 38.77 4.02
N ASP A 649 35.68 37.88 5.00
CA ASP A 649 37.03 37.57 5.51
C ASP A 649 37.53 36.14 5.26
N PHE A 650 36.85 35.35 4.42
CA PHE A 650 37.32 34.02 4.03
C PHE A 650 37.26 33.83 2.50
N PRO A 651 38.36 33.42 1.84
CA PRO A 651 38.31 33.00 0.45
C PRO A 651 37.66 31.61 0.40
N LEU A 652 36.33 31.57 0.39
CA LEU A 652 35.58 30.34 0.15
C LEU A 652 35.72 29.97 -1.33
N SER A 653 36.55 28.97 -1.60
CA SER A 653 36.51 28.22 -2.86
C SER A 653 35.14 27.53 -2.93
N GLY A 654 34.26 28.03 -3.79
CA GLY A 654 32.97 27.42 -4.03
C GLY A 654 33.15 26.08 -4.75
N THR A 655 32.56 25.01 -4.23
CA THR A 655 32.51 23.69 -4.87
C THR A 655 31.38 23.57 -5.91
N SER A 656 30.74 24.68 -6.25
CA SER A 656 29.71 24.76 -7.30
C SER A 656 30.36 24.73 -8.68
N GLN A 657 29.96 23.75 -9.50
CA GLN A 657 30.30 23.74 -10.92
C GLN A 657 29.75 25.03 -11.59
N GLY A 658 30.62 25.87 -12.16
CA GLY A 658 30.23 27.09 -12.88
C GLY A 658 30.44 28.43 -12.17
N GLY A 659 31.13 28.48 -11.01
CA GLY A 659 31.54 29.76 -10.42
C GLY A 659 32.66 30.45 -11.21
N GLU A 660 32.56 31.77 -11.43
CA GLU A 660 33.44 32.58 -12.29
C GLU A 660 34.89 32.79 -11.78
N THR A 661 35.48 31.85 -11.04
CA THR A 661 36.89 31.92 -10.61
C THR A 661 37.69 30.71 -11.07
N THR A 662 37.57 30.36 -12.35
CA THR A 662 38.53 29.47 -13.04
C THR A 662 39.70 30.27 -13.60
N ALA A 663 40.82 30.26 -12.87
CA ALA A 663 42.17 30.47 -13.39
C ALA A 663 43.16 29.97 -12.33
N LYS A 664 44.32 29.35 -12.57
CA LYS A 664 45.08 28.88 -13.74
C LYS A 664 46.26 28.12 -13.09
N ASN A 665 46.68 27.00 -13.67
CA ASN A 665 48.01 26.36 -13.52
C ASN A 665 48.52 25.95 -12.12
N LEU A 666 48.68 24.65 -11.87
CA LEU A 666 49.82 24.07 -11.13
C LEU A 666 50.07 22.61 -11.63
N PRO A 667 51.33 22.11 -11.71
CA PRO A 667 51.70 20.85 -12.38
C PRO A 667 51.53 19.60 -11.49
N PRO A 668 51.67 18.38 -12.02
CA PRO A 668 51.37 17.16 -11.28
C PRO A 668 52.49 16.86 -10.27
N ALA A 669 52.14 16.76 -8.98
CA ALA A 669 53.01 16.22 -7.96
C ALA A 669 52.25 15.25 -7.05
N SER A 670 52.95 14.17 -6.74
CA SER A 670 52.58 12.98 -5.97
C SER A 670 52.26 13.19 -4.48
N LEU A 671 51.54 12.21 -3.90
CA LEU A 671 51.41 11.85 -2.47
C LEU A 671 50.63 12.89 -1.61
N GLN A 672 49.74 12.55 -0.68
CA GLN A 672 49.76 11.49 0.32
C GLN A 672 48.34 11.34 0.94
N GLN A 673 47.99 10.13 1.39
CA GLN A 673 46.83 9.87 2.25
C GLN A 673 46.91 10.70 3.54
N THR A 674 45.84 11.42 3.88
CA THR A 674 45.63 11.91 5.25
C THR A 674 44.19 11.66 5.68
N VAL A 675 44.04 10.63 6.49
CA VAL A 675 42.87 10.31 7.31
C VAL A 675 42.79 11.34 8.44
N PHE A 676 41.63 11.97 8.67
CA PHE A 676 41.36 12.72 9.89
C PHE A 676 40.36 11.94 10.77
N ILE A 677 40.92 11.31 11.81
CA ILE A 677 40.21 10.86 13.01
C ILE A 677 40.29 12.00 14.02
N ILE A 678 39.15 12.41 14.59
CA ILE A 678 39.10 13.31 15.75
C ILE A 678 38.59 12.50 16.94
N TRP A 679 39.45 12.34 17.95
CA TRP A 679 39.08 11.98 19.33
C TRP A 679 40.03 12.66 20.32
N ALA A 680 39.46 13.40 21.28
CA ALA A 680 39.98 13.61 22.64
C ALA A 680 38.79 14.09 23.50
N ARG A 681 38.16 13.26 24.34
CA ARG A 681 38.52 12.82 25.72
C ARG A 681 38.48 13.93 26.78
N ALA A 682 37.63 13.71 27.79
CA ALA A 682 37.88 14.06 29.19
C ALA A 682 37.74 12.78 30.06
N MET A 683 38.72 12.60 30.95
CA MET A 683 39.07 11.46 31.82
C MET A 683 38.21 11.40 33.12
N MET A 684 37.77 10.22 33.60
CA MET A 684 38.34 9.34 34.66
C MET A 684 38.43 9.91 36.09
N VAL A 685 38.01 9.08 37.08
CA VAL A 685 38.70 8.60 38.31
C VAL A 685 37.63 7.85 39.16
N PHE A 686 37.58 6.52 39.19
CA PHE A 686 38.34 5.50 39.96
C PHE A 686 37.81 5.21 41.38
N GLY A 687 37.60 3.91 41.64
CA GLY A 687 37.18 3.29 42.89
C GLY A 687 36.62 1.90 42.59
#